data_AF-A0A0F7TRY3-F1
#
_entry.id   AF-A0A0F7TRY3-F1
#
_cell.length_a   1.000
_cell.length_b   1.000
_cell.length_c   1.000
_cell.angle_alpha   90.00
_cell.angle_beta   90.00
_cell.angle_gamma   90.00
#
_symmetry.space_group_name_H-M   'P 1'
#
loop_
_entity.id
_entity.type
_entity.pdbx_description
1 polymer ?
#
loop_
_entity_poly.entity_id
_entity_poly.type
_entity_poly.pdbx_seq_one_letter_code
_entity_poly.pdbx_strand_id
1 'polypeptide(L)'
;MAINSDASPSQDEFPPRGDLREMMDQKPLPMLTPGLVDPATMAGDAPAEQAQLVLNTVNAALAADDNELLASCFFASQAYWKDHLALTYHLRTFESPSVISESLLETKTLRALKGEIMVDGAAIFLPATPVLQFIDCPLTFRTESPAATCKGKMLLLPTRAEPHDEGSAIQWKIWILSTRLASLDVQEEDETLLRLPARELSDLHNFETDVFIVGGGNAAIALSARLKALGVDSVMAEKNPCPGDNWALRYDCMKFHIPTSFCELPFMSYDKALQSPHLLTRNELAAQVRRYVETFNLNMVNSAEIQSTQYDPSQGKWDIRFQTPTGLYKAVSKQLVLATGIGSQKPNIPNIGERDLYRGISLHSAQYKNAQELKEKGVKSVLIIGSANTAFDVLEDCHAAGLQSTMVVRSPTYCVPVDYCCHPMSLGAYDGGVELADNLFMTLPAHVDAQLARGLFAAFASKEPERYAALKAAGFPVLDSSDPTQALMHNLLERAGGHYVDVGGTKLIEEGKVSVKAGVSPVKFTTSGLCFSDGTTIDADAVIWCTGFADSNVRETAFNILGGDSIKNNGVNGEIHGVLDPHAIADRLEGTWGLDVEGEIRGMWKRHQKIDNFWVMGGYTQQHRWHSRTLALQIKAALAGILPPAYRDTPQPQAA
;
A
#
# COMPACT_ATOMS: atom_id res chain seq x y z
N MET A 1 3.91 -30.02 -10.02
CA MET A 1 2.82 -29.73 -9.06
C MET A 1 2.81 -28.24 -8.84
N ALA A 2 1.64 -27.62 -9.07
CA ALA A 2 1.43 -26.20 -8.85
C ALA A 2 1.89 -25.82 -7.44
N ILE A 3 2.57 -24.69 -7.33
CA ILE A 3 2.68 -24.02 -6.04
C ILE A 3 1.24 -23.70 -5.66
N ASN A 4 0.83 -24.02 -4.43
CA ASN A 4 -0.31 -23.39 -3.79
C ASN A 4 -0.03 -21.88 -3.66
N SER A 5 -0.04 -21.16 -4.79
CA SER A 5 -0.52 -19.78 -4.85
C SER A 5 -2.04 -19.75 -4.88
N ASP A 6 -2.68 -20.90 -5.12
CA ASP A 6 -4.06 -21.16 -4.70
C ASP A 6 -4.07 -21.51 -3.21
N ALA A 7 -3.81 -20.51 -2.36
CA ALA A 7 -4.86 -20.31 -1.37
C ALA A 7 -6.02 -19.79 -2.23
N SER A 8 -6.87 -20.69 -2.73
CA SER A 8 -8.20 -20.28 -3.16
C SER A 8 -8.68 -19.35 -2.06
N PRO A 9 -9.04 -18.08 -2.34
CA PRO A 9 -9.61 -17.24 -1.30
C PRO A 9 -10.68 -18.10 -0.64
N SER A 10 -10.62 -18.24 0.69
CA SER A 10 -11.73 -18.91 1.36
C SER A 10 -12.98 -18.23 0.82
N GLN A 11 -13.93 -18.99 0.26
CA GLN A 11 -15.12 -18.40 -0.38
C GLN A 11 -15.89 -17.46 0.57
N ASP A 12 -15.51 -17.44 1.86
CA ASP A 12 -15.99 -16.62 2.97
C ASP A 12 -15.22 -15.30 3.22
N GLU A 13 -14.27 -14.91 2.37
CA GLU A 13 -13.51 -13.66 2.52
C GLU A 13 -14.29 -12.45 1.99
N PHE A 14 -14.51 -11.45 2.86
CA PHE A 14 -15.19 -10.19 2.52
C PHE A 14 -14.26 -8.98 2.77
N PRO A 15 -14.32 -7.91 1.96
CA PRO A 15 -15.01 -7.83 0.66
C PRO A 15 -14.40 -8.82 -0.35
N PRO A 16 -15.12 -9.27 -1.40
CA PRO A 16 -14.57 -10.18 -2.40
C PRO A 16 -13.32 -9.60 -3.05
N ARG A 17 -12.33 -10.46 -3.33
CA ARG A 17 -11.10 -10.06 -4.01
C ARG A 17 -11.38 -9.78 -5.49
N GLY A 18 -10.94 -8.63 -5.98
CA GLY A 18 -10.89 -8.30 -7.40
C GLY A 18 -9.59 -8.74 -8.06
N ASP A 19 -9.52 -8.60 -9.39
CA ASP A 19 -8.31 -8.82 -10.18
C ASP A 19 -8.00 -7.56 -11.00
N LEU A 20 -6.86 -6.94 -10.69
CA LEU A 20 -6.43 -5.70 -11.31
C LEU A 20 -6.27 -5.84 -12.83
N ARG A 21 -5.75 -6.97 -13.32
CA ARG A 21 -5.50 -7.17 -14.75
C ARG A 21 -6.81 -7.34 -15.49
N GLU A 22 -7.74 -8.10 -14.94
CA GLU A 22 -9.10 -8.21 -15.49
C GLU A 22 -9.78 -6.83 -15.54
N MET A 23 -9.65 -6.01 -14.49
CA MET A 23 -10.17 -4.64 -14.50
C MET A 23 -9.51 -3.79 -15.60
N MET A 24 -8.19 -3.88 -15.78
CA MET A 24 -7.47 -3.15 -16.83
C MET A 24 -7.94 -3.58 -18.23
N ASP A 25 -8.17 -4.87 -18.45
CA ASP A 25 -8.60 -5.41 -19.75
C ASP A 25 -10.06 -5.07 -20.06
N GLN A 26 -10.93 -5.12 -19.05
CA GLN A 26 -12.35 -4.75 -19.19
C GLN A 26 -12.55 -3.24 -19.32
N LYS A 27 -11.63 -2.43 -18.78
CA LYS A 27 -11.75 -0.97 -18.69
C LYS A 27 -10.47 -0.29 -19.20
N PRO A 28 -10.17 -0.39 -20.51
CA PRO A 28 -9.02 0.28 -21.08
C PRO A 28 -9.12 1.80 -20.90
N LEU A 29 -7.97 2.49 -20.85
CA LEU A 29 -7.93 3.95 -20.86
C LEU A 29 -8.67 4.51 -22.09
N PRO A 30 -9.41 5.64 -21.96
CA PRO A 30 -10.06 6.27 -23.10
C PRO A 30 -9.03 6.70 -24.15
N MET A 31 -9.37 6.46 -25.42
CA MET A 31 -8.57 6.91 -26.56
C MET A 31 -9.30 8.03 -27.30
N LEU A 32 -8.73 9.22 -27.25
CA LEU A 32 -9.20 10.38 -27.98
C LEU A 32 -8.77 10.31 -29.44
N THR A 33 -9.56 10.92 -30.33
CA THR A 33 -9.14 11.11 -31.72
C THR A 33 -7.91 12.03 -31.75
N PRO A 34 -6.81 11.64 -32.42
CA PRO A 34 -5.63 12.50 -32.53
C PRO A 34 -5.99 13.89 -33.07
N GLY A 35 -5.50 14.94 -32.40
CA GLY A 35 -5.77 16.32 -32.80
C GLY A 35 -7.17 16.84 -32.44
N LEU A 36 -7.94 16.11 -31.61
CA LEU A 36 -9.25 16.57 -31.12
C LEU A 36 -9.16 17.94 -30.42
N VAL A 37 -8.10 18.16 -29.63
CA VAL A 37 -7.79 19.44 -28.99
C VAL A 37 -6.42 19.90 -29.47
N ASP A 38 -6.33 21.12 -29.96
CA ASP A 38 -5.05 21.80 -30.20
C ASP A 38 -4.48 22.27 -28.86
N PRO A 39 -3.33 21.74 -28.39
CA PRO A 39 -2.73 22.15 -27.12
C PRO A 39 -2.46 23.65 -27.02
N ALA A 40 -2.22 24.35 -28.15
CA ALA A 40 -2.01 25.79 -28.15
C ALA A 40 -3.25 26.58 -27.69
N THR A 41 -4.45 26.01 -27.87
CA THR A 41 -5.73 26.61 -27.43
C THR A 41 -6.02 26.38 -25.94
N MET A 42 -5.26 25.51 -25.28
CA MET A 42 -5.41 25.16 -23.86
C MET A 42 -4.26 25.74 -23.01
N ALA A 43 -3.78 26.93 -23.39
CA ALA A 43 -2.78 27.69 -22.65
C ALA A 43 -3.41 28.78 -21.79
N GLY A 44 -2.67 29.28 -20.79
CA GLY A 44 -3.15 30.34 -19.89
C GLY A 44 -4.35 29.89 -19.06
N ASP A 45 -5.39 30.71 -19.01
CA ASP A 45 -6.58 30.48 -18.18
C ASP A 45 -7.62 29.55 -18.84
N ALA A 46 -7.42 29.17 -20.11
CA ALA A 46 -8.39 28.35 -20.85
C ALA A 46 -8.76 27.03 -20.15
N PRO A 47 -7.83 26.25 -19.56
CA PRO A 47 -8.19 25.05 -18.79
C PRO A 47 -9.08 25.36 -17.58
N ALA A 48 -8.84 26.48 -16.90
CA ALA A 48 -9.62 26.90 -15.74
C ALA A 48 -11.04 27.34 -16.14
N GLU A 49 -11.18 28.06 -17.26
CA GLU A 49 -12.48 28.43 -17.81
C GLU A 49 -13.32 27.19 -18.15
N GLN A 50 -12.73 26.20 -18.84
CA GLN A 50 -13.41 24.96 -19.19
C GLN A 50 -13.80 24.14 -17.95
N ALA A 51 -12.89 24.05 -16.97
CA ALA A 51 -13.17 23.39 -15.71
C ALA A 51 -14.32 24.08 -14.95
N GLN A 52 -14.32 25.41 -14.90
CA GLN A 52 -15.37 26.17 -14.21
C GLN A 52 -16.75 25.99 -14.88
N LEU A 53 -16.82 25.89 -16.21
CA LEU A 53 -18.07 25.61 -16.92
C LEU A 53 -18.69 24.25 -16.51
N VAL A 54 -17.85 23.21 -16.43
CA VAL A 54 -18.29 21.89 -15.96
C VAL A 54 -18.72 21.96 -14.49
N LEU A 55 -17.92 22.60 -13.64
CA LEU A 55 -18.19 22.73 -12.21
C LEU A 55 -19.49 23.49 -11.92
N ASN A 56 -19.78 24.56 -12.68
CA ASN A 56 -21.04 25.29 -12.57
C ASN A 56 -22.24 24.38 -12.84
N THR A 57 -22.13 23.49 -13.83
CA THR A 57 -23.19 22.53 -14.16
C THR A 57 -23.36 21.48 -13.05
N VAL A 58 -22.25 20.98 -12.50
CA VAL A 58 -22.26 20.07 -11.34
C VAL A 58 -22.94 20.73 -10.14
N ASN A 59 -22.55 21.96 -9.79
CA ASN A 59 -23.13 22.68 -8.66
C ASN A 59 -24.62 22.95 -8.87
N ALA A 60 -25.04 23.32 -10.09
CA ALA A 60 -26.45 23.52 -10.42
C ALA A 60 -27.26 22.21 -10.29
N ALA A 61 -26.73 21.10 -10.82
CA ALA A 61 -27.37 19.79 -10.73
C ALA A 61 -27.47 19.30 -9.28
N LEU A 62 -26.40 19.46 -8.49
CA LEU A 62 -26.43 19.19 -7.07
C LEU A 62 -27.47 20.07 -6.39
N ALA A 63 -27.51 21.38 -6.62
CA ALA A 63 -28.46 22.28 -5.97
C ALA A 63 -29.93 21.96 -6.29
N ALA A 64 -30.22 21.45 -7.49
CA ALA A 64 -31.55 21.07 -7.94
C ALA A 64 -31.93 19.60 -7.63
N ASP A 65 -31.00 18.82 -7.06
CA ASP A 65 -31.11 17.36 -6.94
C ASP A 65 -31.44 16.67 -8.28
N ASP A 66 -30.87 17.20 -9.37
CA ASP A 66 -31.10 16.75 -10.74
C ASP A 66 -30.11 15.65 -11.13
N ASN A 67 -30.56 14.40 -11.01
CA ASN A 67 -29.75 13.22 -11.30
C ASN A 67 -29.33 13.13 -12.77
N GLU A 68 -30.22 13.47 -13.71
CA GLU A 68 -29.94 13.38 -15.15
C GLU A 68 -28.89 14.41 -15.58
N LEU A 69 -29.05 15.66 -15.12
CA LEU A 69 -28.08 16.71 -15.40
C LEU A 69 -26.72 16.38 -14.77
N LEU A 70 -26.70 15.88 -13.53
CA LEU A 70 -25.46 15.49 -12.86
C LEU A 70 -24.76 14.33 -13.60
N ALA A 71 -25.50 13.28 -13.97
CA ALA A 71 -24.96 12.17 -14.75
C ALA A 71 -24.39 12.65 -16.09
N SER A 72 -25.04 13.62 -16.74
CA SER A 72 -24.58 14.18 -18.01
C SER A 72 -23.22 14.90 -17.94
N CYS A 73 -22.77 15.31 -16.75
CA CYS A 73 -21.44 15.91 -16.55
C CYS A 73 -20.30 14.90 -16.68
N PHE A 74 -20.58 13.60 -16.51
CA PHE A 74 -19.58 12.54 -16.54
C PHE A 74 -19.37 11.98 -17.94
N PHE A 75 -18.18 11.43 -18.18
CA PHE A 75 -17.84 10.82 -19.46
C PHE A 75 -18.65 9.53 -19.66
N ALA A 76 -19.50 9.52 -20.69
CA ALA A 76 -20.59 8.56 -20.83
C ALA A 76 -20.15 7.09 -20.86
N SER A 77 -19.05 6.77 -21.54
CA SER A 77 -18.60 5.38 -21.69
C SER A 77 -17.81 4.87 -20.48
N GLN A 78 -17.19 5.76 -19.71
CA GLN A 78 -16.30 5.38 -18.62
C GLN A 78 -16.06 6.57 -17.69
N ALA A 79 -16.64 6.55 -16.49
CA ALA A 79 -16.40 7.55 -15.47
C ALA A 79 -16.24 6.91 -14.10
N TYR A 80 -15.46 7.57 -13.25
CA TYR A 80 -15.12 7.10 -11.91
C TYR A 80 -15.32 8.19 -10.88
N TRP A 81 -15.80 7.79 -9.69
CA TRP A 81 -15.74 8.63 -8.50
C TRP A 81 -15.06 7.88 -7.37
N LYS A 82 -13.84 8.31 -7.02
CA LYS A 82 -13.04 7.76 -5.91
C LYS A 82 -13.15 8.66 -4.68
N ASP A 83 -13.80 8.17 -3.63
CA ASP A 83 -13.97 8.90 -2.38
C ASP A 83 -13.09 8.33 -1.26
N HIS A 84 -12.34 9.22 -0.63
CA HIS A 84 -11.54 8.99 0.57
C HIS A 84 -12.15 9.74 1.75
N LEU A 85 -13.23 9.17 2.29
CA LEU A 85 -13.96 9.64 3.47
C LEU A 85 -14.69 10.98 3.36
N ALA A 86 -14.64 11.69 2.23
CA ALA A 86 -15.24 13.03 2.17
C ALA A 86 -16.76 12.95 2.26
N LEU A 87 -17.36 12.07 1.46
CA LEU A 87 -18.81 11.93 1.37
C LEU A 87 -19.31 10.56 1.86
N THR A 88 -18.56 9.50 1.59
CA THR A 88 -18.93 8.14 1.99
C THR A 88 -18.53 7.79 3.42
N TYR A 89 -17.56 8.52 3.99
CA TYR A 89 -16.86 8.09 5.22
C TYR A 89 -16.36 6.64 5.15
N HIS A 90 -16.05 6.17 3.94
CA HIS A 90 -15.36 4.94 3.65
C HIS A 90 -14.37 5.19 2.49
N LEU A 91 -13.64 4.16 2.10
CA LEU A 91 -12.76 4.21 0.92
C LEU A 91 -13.48 3.42 -0.18
N ARG A 92 -13.98 4.13 -1.18
CA ARG A 92 -14.89 3.62 -2.22
C ARG A 92 -14.52 4.15 -3.59
N THR A 93 -14.72 3.34 -4.61
CA THR A 93 -14.73 3.79 -6.01
C THR A 93 -16.04 3.39 -6.67
N PHE A 94 -16.80 4.39 -7.14
CA PHE A 94 -18.01 4.20 -7.93
C PHE A 94 -17.69 4.31 -9.42
N GLU A 95 -18.45 3.58 -10.22
CA GLU A 95 -18.25 3.51 -11.67
C GLU A 95 -19.55 3.73 -12.40
N SER A 96 -19.45 4.34 -13.58
CA SER A 96 -20.55 4.76 -14.46
C SER A 96 -21.25 6.04 -14.02
N PRO A 97 -21.65 6.91 -14.98
CA PRO A 97 -22.33 8.16 -14.67
C PRO A 97 -23.55 8.03 -13.75
N SER A 98 -24.42 7.03 -13.98
CA SER A 98 -25.68 6.87 -13.22
C SER A 98 -25.44 6.48 -11.77
N VAL A 99 -24.54 5.53 -11.51
CA VAL A 99 -24.21 5.12 -10.14
C VAL A 99 -23.50 6.26 -9.41
N ILE A 100 -22.61 6.99 -10.09
CA ILE A 100 -21.90 8.13 -9.52
C ILE A 100 -22.88 9.24 -9.14
N SER A 101 -23.78 9.63 -10.04
CA SER A 101 -24.71 10.74 -9.77
C SER A 101 -25.70 10.40 -8.64
N GLU A 102 -26.25 9.18 -8.62
CA GLU A 102 -27.14 8.73 -7.55
C GLU A 102 -26.41 8.71 -6.20
N SER A 103 -25.20 8.14 -6.16
CA SER A 103 -24.41 8.07 -4.93
C SER A 103 -23.97 9.46 -4.46
N LEU A 104 -23.64 10.37 -5.37
CA LEU A 104 -23.28 11.76 -5.03
C LEU A 104 -24.46 12.50 -4.41
N LEU A 105 -25.67 12.38 -4.98
CA LEU A 105 -26.87 13.04 -4.45
C LEU A 105 -27.25 12.50 -3.06
N GLU A 106 -27.19 11.18 -2.88
CA GLU A 106 -27.45 10.56 -1.59
C GLU A 106 -26.43 10.99 -0.54
N THR A 107 -25.14 10.85 -0.84
CA THR A 107 -24.08 11.18 0.11
C THR A 107 -23.94 12.69 0.38
N LYS A 108 -24.19 13.55 -0.61
CA LYS A 108 -24.34 15.01 -0.43
C LYS A 108 -25.38 15.31 0.64
N THR A 109 -26.52 14.62 0.60
CA THR A 109 -27.60 14.77 1.60
C THR A 109 -27.16 14.23 2.96
N LEU A 110 -26.62 13.01 3.02
CA LEU A 110 -26.15 12.38 4.27
C LEU A 110 -25.10 13.23 5.00
N ARG A 111 -24.30 13.99 4.26
CA ARG A 111 -23.19 14.80 4.79
C ARG A 111 -23.51 16.27 4.91
N ALA A 112 -24.68 16.69 4.45
CA ALA A 112 -25.08 18.09 4.36
C ALA A 112 -23.97 18.93 3.69
N LEU A 113 -23.70 18.65 2.41
CA LEU A 113 -22.76 19.43 1.61
C LEU A 113 -23.16 20.91 1.65
N LYS A 114 -22.22 21.77 2.03
CA LYS A 114 -22.45 23.18 2.30
C LYS A 114 -21.94 24.04 1.16
N GLY A 115 -22.84 24.84 0.59
CA GLY A 115 -22.50 25.76 -0.50
C GLY A 115 -22.10 24.99 -1.76
N GLU A 116 -21.27 25.62 -2.57
CA GLU A 116 -20.81 25.09 -3.85
C GLU A 116 -19.44 24.41 -3.71
N ILE A 117 -19.18 23.43 -4.58
CA ILE A 117 -17.83 22.91 -4.80
C ILE A 117 -17.06 23.96 -5.60
N MET A 118 -15.86 24.30 -5.15
CA MET A 118 -15.04 25.37 -5.73
C MET A 118 -13.71 24.83 -6.28
N VAL A 119 -13.15 25.50 -7.27
CA VAL A 119 -11.77 25.26 -7.74
C VAL A 119 -10.78 25.68 -6.65
N ASP A 120 -9.75 24.86 -6.42
CA ASP A 120 -8.75 25.03 -5.36
C ASP A 120 -7.32 25.07 -5.93
N GLY A 121 -7.01 26.11 -6.71
CA GLY A 121 -5.72 26.28 -7.36
C GLY A 121 -5.82 26.32 -8.88
N ALA A 122 -4.76 25.93 -9.58
CA ALA A 122 -4.70 26.00 -11.03
C ALA A 122 -5.27 24.72 -11.68
N ALA A 123 -6.15 24.89 -12.67
CA ALA A 123 -6.48 23.82 -13.60
C ALA A 123 -5.39 23.72 -14.68
N ILE A 124 -4.90 22.51 -14.94
CA ILE A 124 -3.77 22.27 -15.84
C ILE A 124 -4.20 21.32 -16.96
N PHE A 125 -3.95 21.71 -18.21
CA PHE A 125 -4.11 20.82 -19.35
C PHE A 125 -2.89 19.90 -19.50
N LEU A 126 -3.15 18.59 -19.54
CA LEU A 126 -2.15 17.53 -19.58
C LEU A 126 -2.34 16.67 -20.84
N PRO A 127 -1.52 16.90 -21.89
CA PRO A 127 -1.51 16.04 -23.08
C PRO A 127 -0.61 14.81 -22.83
N ALA A 128 -1.06 13.89 -21.99
CA ALA A 128 -0.28 12.71 -21.59
C ALA A 128 0.21 11.88 -22.79
N THR A 129 -0.62 11.73 -23.82
CA THR A 129 -0.24 11.19 -25.13
C THR A 129 -1.03 11.89 -26.24
N PRO A 130 -0.70 11.68 -27.54
CA PRO A 130 -1.54 12.20 -28.64
C PRO A 130 -2.99 11.72 -28.63
N VAL A 131 -3.30 10.65 -27.89
CA VAL A 131 -4.63 10.04 -27.78
C VAL A 131 -5.18 10.04 -26.35
N LEU A 132 -4.51 10.73 -25.41
CA LEU A 132 -5.00 10.91 -24.04
C LEU A 132 -4.60 12.29 -23.55
N GLN A 133 -5.59 13.18 -23.45
CA GLN A 133 -5.42 14.57 -23.09
C GLN A 133 -6.55 14.94 -22.13
N PHE A 134 -6.22 15.55 -21.00
CA PHE A 134 -7.22 15.90 -19.99
C PHE A 134 -6.86 17.17 -19.25
N ILE A 135 -7.85 17.82 -18.65
CA ILE A 135 -7.63 18.90 -17.67
C ILE A 135 -7.64 18.27 -16.27
N ASP A 136 -6.60 18.50 -15.48
CA ASP A 136 -6.59 18.23 -14.04
C ASP A 136 -6.98 19.51 -13.29
N CYS A 137 -8.08 19.47 -12.54
CA CYS A 137 -8.60 20.61 -11.81
C CYS A 137 -8.81 20.26 -10.33
N PRO A 138 -8.05 20.87 -9.39
CA PRO A 138 -8.22 20.67 -7.96
C PRO A 138 -9.50 21.34 -7.44
N LEU A 139 -10.13 20.72 -6.45
CA LEU A 139 -11.42 21.12 -5.87
C LEU A 139 -11.35 21.25 -4.34
N THR A 140 -12.22 22.08 -3.78
CA THR A 140 -12.46 22.22 -2.33
C THR A 140 -13.94 22.41 -2.04
N PHE A 141 -14.41 21.87 -0.91
CA PHE A 141 -15.79 22.02 -0.45
C PHE A 141 -15.91 21.74 1.05
N ARG A 142 -17.10 21.96 1.61
CA ARG A 142 -17.38 21.73 3.04
C ARG A 142 -18.58 20.81 3.23
N THR A 143 -18.59 20.08 4.34
CA THR A 143 -19.72 19.30 4.85
C THR A 143 -20.13 19.83 6.23
N GLU A 144 -21.35 19.56 6.67
CA GLU A 144 -21.83 19.91 8.02
C GLU A 144 -22.07 18.69 8.92
N SER A 145 -22.21 17.49 8.34
CA SER A 145 -22.47 16.25 9.08
C SER A 145 -21.43 15.15 8.77
N PRO A 146 -20.22 15.24 9.35
CA PRO A 146 -19.77 16.27 10.30
C PRO A 146 -19.19 17.52 9.59
N ALA A 147 -19.02 18.58 10.38
CA ALA A 147 -18.38 19.82 9.96
C ALA A 147 -16.91 19.57 9.58
N ALA A 148 -16.59 19.75 8.31
CA ALA A 148 -15.28 19.40 7.78
C ALA A 148 -14.89 20.20 6.54
N THR A 149 -13.57 20.27 6.30
CA THR A 149 -13.00 20.71 5.03
C THR A 149 -12.65 19.49 4.19
N CYS A 150 -13.13 19.49 2.95
CA CYS A 150 -12.84 18.44 1.98
C CYS A 150 -12.06 19.02 0.80
N LYS A 151 -11.21 18.19 0.21
CA LYS A 151 -10.45 18.48 -1.00
C LYS A 151 -10.80 17.46 -2.06
N GLY A 152 -10.50 17.73 -3.31
CA GLY A 152 -10.73 16.80 -4.40
C GLY A 152 -10.03 17.23 -5.66
N LYS A 153 -10.34 16.53 -6.75
CA LYS A 153 -10.02 16.97 -8.11
C LYS A 153 -10.97 16.34 -9.11
N MET A 154 -11.08 16.96 -10.27
CA MET A 154 -11.71 16.34 -11.44
C MET A 154 -10.72 16.28 -12.60
N LEU A 155 -10.62 15.12 -13.24
CA LEU A 155 -9.98 14.96 -14.54
C LEU A 155 -11.04 15.04 -15.62
N LEU A 156 -10.89 15.99 -16.54
CA LEU A 156 -11.85 16.25 -17.61
C LEU A 156 -11.31 15.76 -18.96
N LEU A 157 -12.09 14.95 -19.66
CA LEU A 157 -11.82 14.54 -21.04
C LEU A 157 -12.59 15.41 -22.02
N PRO A 158 -11.98 15.78 -23.16
CA PRO A 158 -12.68 16.43 -24.25
C PRO A 158 -13.50 15.38 -25.01
N THR A 159 -14.74 15.75 -25.36
CA THR A 159 -15.64 14.99 -26.23
C THR A 159 -16.26 15.92 -27.25
N ARG A 160 -16.73 15.38 -28.36
CA ARG A 160 -17.60 16.09 -29.29
C ARG A 160 -19.02 16.12 -28.73
N ALA A 161 -19.71 17.25 -28.88
CA ALA A 161 -21.13 17.36 -28.51
C ALA A 161 -21.99 16.37 -29.32
N GLU A 162 -21.63 16.18 -30.60
CA GLU A 162 -22.20 15.16 -31.48
C GLU A 162 -21.05 14.24 -31.92
N PRO A 163 -20.94 13.00 -31.39
CA PRO A 163 -19.79 12.12 -31.61
C PRO A 163 -19.44 11.84 -33.07
N HIS A 164 -20.43 11.94 -33.97
CA HIS A 164 -20.29 11.66 -35.40
C HIS A 164 -20.14 12.91 -36.28
N ASP A 165 -20.15 14.11 -35.70
CA ASP A 165 -19.98 15.37 -36.42
C ASP A 165 -18.63 16.03 -36.06
N GLU A 166 -17.69 16.01 -37.01
CA GLU A 166 -16.36 16.61 -36.87
C GLU A 166 -16.38 18.14 -36.71
N GLY A 167 -17.48 18.80 -37.07
CA GLY A 167 -17.69 20.24 -36.87
C GLY A 167 -18.32 20.60 -35.52
N SER A 168 -18.78 19.62 -34.75
CA SER A 168 -19.44 19.89 -33.47
C SER A 168 -18.47 20.43 -32.42
N ALA A 169 -19.01 21.30 -31.56
CA ALA A 169 -18.25 21.91 -30.47
C ALA A 169 -17.68 20.87 -29.51
N ILE A 170 -16.47 21.14 -29.01
CA ILE A 170 -15.83 20.35 -27.97
C ILE A 170 -16.52 20.67 -26.64
N GLN A 171 -16.87 19.63 -25.90
CA GLN A 171 -17.35 19.69 -24.53
C GLN A 171 -16.38 18.94 -23.63
N TRP A 172 -16.35 19.31 -22.35
CA TRP A 172 -15.52 18.64 -21.35
C TRP A 172 -16.41 17.84 -20.40
N LYS A 173 -16.02 16.59 -20.13
CA LYS A 173 -16.76 15.66 -19.27
C LYS A 173 -15.84 15.08 -18.21
N ILE A 174 -16.38 14.87 -17.01
CA ILE A 174 -15.63 14.30 -15.89
C ILE A 174 -15.35 12.83 -16.17
N TRP A 175 -14.08 12.50 -16.34
CA TRP A 175 -13.59 11.13 -16.40
C TRP A 175 -13.37 10.56 -15.00
N ILE A 176 -12.72 11.33 -14.14
CA ILE A 176 -12.41 10.94 -12.76
C ILE A 176 -12.76 12.09 -11.85
N LEU A 177 -13.66 11.85 -10.90
CA LEU A 177 -13.84 12.68 -9.72
C LEU A 177 -13.12 12.01 -8.55
N SER A 178 -12.29 12.75 -7.83
CA SER A 178 -11.74 12.28 -6.56
C SER A 178 -12.08 13.25 -5.45
N THR A 179 -12.52 12.73 -4.32
CA THR A 179 -12.86 13.52 -3.13
C THR A 179 -12.18 12.94 -1.91
N ARG A 180 -11.71 13.79 -1.00
CA ARG A 180 -11.05 13.37 0.24
C ARG A 180 -11.40 14.28 1.41
N LEU A 181 -11.58 13.69 2.58
CA LEU A 181 -11.64 14.43 3.84
C LEU A 181 -10.25 15.01 4.13
N ALA A 182 -10.14 16.33 4.25
CA ALA A 182 -8.88 17.01 4.51
C ALA A 182 -8.66 17.30 6.00
N SER A 183 -9.68 17.83 6.67
CA SER A 183 -9.68 18.12 8.10
C SER A 183 -11.09 18.13 8.69
N LEU A 184 -11.20 17.93 10.01
CA LEU A 184 -12.44 18.05 10.77
C LEU A 184 -12.42 19.36 11.55
N ASP A 185 -13.55 20.08 11.58
CA ASP A 185 -13.63 21.37 12.29
C ASP A 185 -13.58 21.19 13.83
N VAL A 186 -13.93 19.99 14.32
CA VAL A 186 -13.89 19.67 15.76
C VAL A 186 -12.48 19.77 16.34
N GLN A 187 -11.45 19.50 15.51
CA GLN A 187 -10.05 19.60 15.88
C GLN A 187 -9.21 19.56 14.60
N GLU A 188 -8.62 20.70 14.26
CA GLU A 188 -7.60 20.75 13.22
C GLU A 188 -6.29 20.13 13.72
N GLU A 189 -5.44 19.70 12.77
CA GLU A 189 -4.10 19.22 13.08
C GLU A 189 -3.26 20.37 13.65
N ASP A 190 -2.87 20.26 14.92
CA ASP A 190 -2.00 21.21 15.61
C ASP A 190 -0.62 20.58 15.83
N GLU A 191 0.34 20.96 14.98
CA GLU A 191 1.71 20.47 15.07
C GLU A 191 2.44 20.91 16.35
N THR A 192 1.93 21.92 17.08
CA THR A 192 2.53 22.32 18.36
C THR A 192 2.39 21.22 19.41
N LEU A 193 1.35 20.37 19.31
CA LEU A 193 1.14 19.23 20.19
C LEU A 193 2.25 18.18 20.06
N LEU A 194 2.92 18.08 18.91
CA LEU A 194 4.04 17.16 18.70
C LEU A 194 5.24 17.45 19.62
N ARG A 195 5.34 18.69 20.13
CA ARG A 195 6.41 19.13 21.06
C ARG A 195 6.12 18.77 22.51
N LEU A 196 4.90 18.36 22.84
CA LEU A 196 4.55 17.95 24.20
C LEU A 196 5.36 16.71 24.61
N PRO A 197 5.78 16.60 25.88
CA PRO A 197 6.54 15.46 26.36
C PRO A 197 5.78 14.15 26.19
N ALA A 198 6.52 13.05 26.11
CA ALA A 198 5.95 11.72 26.13
C ALA A 198 5.36 11.43 27.51
N ARG A 199 4.44 10.48 27.57
CA ARG A 199 3.91 9.96 28.82
C ARG A 199 4.95 9.05 29.48
N GLU A 200 5.11 9.19 30.79
CA GLU A 200 5.88 8.24 31.60
C GLU A 200 5.12 6.91 31.72
N LEU A 201 5.55 5.90 30.96
CA LEU A 201 4.91 4.58 30.90
C LEU A 201 5.67 3.49 31.68
N SER A 202 6.94 3.72 32.04
CA SER A 202 7.83 2.69 32.62
C SER A 202 7.29 2.08 33.91
N ASP A 203 6.64 2.87 34.75
CA ASP A 203 6.15 2.43 36.07
C ASP A 203 4.65 2.08 36.07
N LEU A 204 3.97 2.24 34.93
CA LEU A 204 2.54 2.01 34.79
C LEU A 204 2.26 0.58 34.28
N HIS A 205 2.32 -0.41 35.17
CA HIS A 205 1.88 -1.78 34.86
C HIS A 205 0.41 -1.86 34.42
N ASN A 206 -0.40 -0.85 34.73
CA ASN A 206 -1.77 -0.71 34.26
C ASN A 206 -2.01 0.73 33.79
N PHE A 207 -2.56 0.92 32.59
CA PHE A 207 -2.92 2.25 32.09
C PHE A 207 -4.11 2.22 31.13
N GLU A 208 -4.78 3.36 30.97
CA GLU A 208 -5.75 3.61 29.91
C GLU A 208 -5.15 4.53 28.84
N THR A 209 -5.60 4.39 27.59
CA THR A 209 -5.28 5.26 26.45
C THR A 209 -6.46 5.33 25.48
N ASP A 210 -6.55 6.35 24.62
CA ASP A 210 -7.61 6.36 23.60
C ASP A 210 -7.32 5.30 22.52
N VAL A 211 -6.07 5.20 22.07
CA VAL A 211 -5.66 4.31 20.97
C VAL A 211 -4.45 3.47 21.38
N PHE A 212 -4.61 2.15 21.35
CA PHE A 212 -3.48 1.23 21.47
C PHE A 212 -3.05 0.75 20.08
N ILE A 213 -1.75 0.84 19.77
CA ILE A 213 -1.21 0.50 18.46
C ILE A 213 -0.21 -0.67 18.63
N VAL A 214 -0.48 -1.79 17.97
CA VAL A 214 0.44 -2.95 17.95
C VAL A 214 1.39 -2.80 16.77
N GLY A 215 2.67 -2.61 17.06
CA GLY A 215 3.76 -2.31 16.10
C GLY A 215 4.32 -0.88 16.27
N GLY A 216 5.61 -0.72 15.97
CA GLY A 216 6.37 0.54 16.05
C GLY A 216 7.17 0.87 14.78
N GLY A 217 6.75 0.32 13.62
CA GLY A 217 7.33 0.65 12.31
C GLY A 217 6.79 1.94 11.70
N ASN A 218 7.17 2.25 10.45
CA ASN A 218 6.80 3.50 9.74
C ASN A 218 5.29 3.82 9.76
N ALA A 219 4.46 2.80 9.53
CA ALA A 219 3.00 2.90 9.60
C ALA A 219 2.50 3.41 10.96
N ALA A 220 3.02 2.83 12.05
CA ALA A 220 2.62 3.13 13.42
C ALA A 220 3.07 4.54 13.83
N ILE A 221 4.34 4.90 13.57
CA ILE A 221 4.87 6.21 13.98
C ILE A 221 4.21 7.36 13.21
N ALA A 222 3.89 7.17 11.93
CA ALA A 222 3.18 8.18 11.12
C ALA A 222 1.76 8.39 11.65
N LEU A 223 1.05 7.30 11.98
CA LEU A 223 -0.28 7.36 12.57
C LEU A 223 -0.24 8.00 13.97
N SER A 224 0.68 7.59 14.85
CA SER A 224 0.78 8.11 16.22
C SER A 224 1.08 9.61 16.23
N ALA A 225 1.95 10.09 15.35
CA ALA A 225 2.19 11.53 15.20
C ALA A 225 0.94 12.29 14.72
N ARG A 226 0.21 11.76 13.73
CA ARG A 226 -1.06 12.36 13.28
C ARG A 226 -2.11 12.39 14.40
N LEU A 227 -2.24 11.30 15.18
CA LEU A 227 -3.12 11.25 16.33
C LEU A 227 -2.73 12.28 17.39
N LYS A 228 -1.43 12.41 17.70
CA LYS A 228 -0.92 13.42 18.64
C LYS A 228 -1.21 14.85 18.16
N ALA A 229 -1.02 15.14 16.88
CA ALA A 229 -1.39 16.42 16.27
C ALA A 229 -2.91 16.69 16.29
N LEU A 230 -3.75 15.66 16.42
CA LEU A 230 -5.20 15.78 16.62
C LEU A 230 -5.62 15.72 18.11
N GLY A 231 -4.66 15.80 19.03
CA GLY A 231 -4.90 15.74 20.47
C GLY A 231 -5.48 14.40 20.94
N VAL A 232 -5.20 13.30 20.23
CA VAL A 232 -5.61 11.94 20.59
C VAL A 232 -4.45 11.23 21.28
N ASP A 233 -4.69 10.72 22.49
CA ASP A 233 -3.69 9.93 23.21
C ASP A 233 -3.51 8.56 22.53
N SER A 234 -2.25 8.18 22.30
CA SER A 234 -1.93 6.87 21.74
C SER A 234 -0.69 6.28 22.37
N VAL A 235 -0.64 4.95 22.48
CA VAL A 235 0.53 4.19 22.92
C VAL A 235 0.81 3.06 21.93
N MET A 236 2.05 3.00 21.45
CA MET A 236 2.55 1.92 20.60
C MET A 236 3.19 0.81 21.44
N ALA A 237 3.02 -0.45 21.04
CA ALA A 237 3.74 -1.61 21.56
C ALA A 237 4.59 -2.23 20.44
N GLU A 238 5.90 -2.16 20.57
CA GLU A 238 6.87 -2.69 19.60
C GLU A 238 7.59 -3.89 20.19
N LYS A 239 7.61 -5.01 19.45
CA LYS A 239 8.24 -6.25 19.91
C LYS A 239 9.77 -6.16 19.93
N ASN A 240 10.36 -5.32 19.09
CA ASN A 240 11.80 -5.15 19.03
C ASN A 240 12.33 -4.29 20.19
N PRO A 241 13.62 -4.43 20.56
CA PRO A 241 14.20 -3.69 21.68
C PRO A 241 14.31 -2.18 21.48
N CYS A 242 14.59 -1.73 20.25
CA CYS A 242 14.73 -0.32 19.93
C CYS A 242 13.78 0.08 18.78
N PRO A 243 13.30 1.34 18.75
CA PRO A 243 12.64 1.89 17.59
C PRO A 243 13.52 1.72 16.34
N GLY A 244 12.91 1.40 15.20
CA GLY A 244 13.61 1.22 13.93
C GLY A 244 14.31 -0.13 13.76
N ASP A 245 14.30 -1.02 14.76
CA ASP A 245 14.91 -2.35 14.65
C ASP A 245 14.19 -3.26 13.64
N ASN A 246 12.94 -2.95 13.28
CA ASN A 246 12.27 -3.56 12.13
C ASN A 246 13.06 -3.40 10.81
N TRP A 247 13.91 -2.37 10.72
CA TRP A 247 14.89 -2.18 9.65
C TRP A 247 16.30 -2.58 10.09
N ALA A 248 16.74 -2.20 11.30
CA ALA A 248 18.11 -2.45 11.76
C ALA A 248 18.45 -3.94 11.95
N LEU A 249 17.46 -4.83 11.99
CA LEU A 249 17.64 -6.28 12.06
C LEU A 249 17.54 -6.97 10.69
N ARG A 250 17.30 -6.22 9.61
CA ARG A 250 17.37 -6.76 8.24
C ARG A 250 18.82 -7.01 7.84
N TYR A 251 19.00 -7.82 6.80
CA TYR A 251 20.31 -8.13 6.23
C TYR A 251 21.09 -6.87 5.83
N ASP A 252 22.42 -6.90 5.99
CA ASP A 252 23.29 -5.74 6.01
C ASP A 252 23.25 -4.92 4.72
N CYS A 253 23.18 -5.59 3.58
CA CYS A 253 23.11 -4.97 2.26
C CYS A 253 21.71 -4.45 1.88
N MET A 254 20.71 -4.56 2.76
CA MET A 254 19.35 -4.10 2.46
C MET A 254 19.33 -2.59 2.24
N LYS A 255 18.79 -2.21 1.08
CA LYS A 255 18.43 -0.85 0.70
C LYS A 255 17.08 -0.86 0.00
N PHE A 256 16.41 0.28 -0.03
CA PHE A 256 15.27 0.48 -0.89
C PHE A 256 15.68 0.56 -2.36
N HIS A 257 14.75 0.16 -3.23
CA HIS A 257 14.91 0.23 -4.70
C HIS A 257 14.02 1.33 -5.29
N ILE A 258 13.82 2.42 -4.54
CA ILE A 258 12.97 3.58 -4.86
C ILE A 258 13.61 4.86 -4.29
N PRO A 259 13.32 6.05 -4.86
CA PRO A 259 13.97 7.28 -4.43
C PRO A 259 13.55 7.69 -3.00
N THR A 260 14.45 8.36 -2.26
CA THR A 260 14.17 8.83 -0.89
C THR A 260 12.94 9.73 -0.80
N SER A 261 12.70 10.60 -1.78
CA SER A 261 11.57 11.54 -1.78
C SER A 261 10.20 10.82 -1.75
N PHE A 262 10.11 9.62 -2.33
CA PHE A 262 8.93 8.76 -2.21
C PHE A 262 8.71 8.25 -0.77
N CYS A 263 9.80 8.11 -0.02
CA CYS A 263 9.84 7.52 1.32
C CYS A 263 9.55 8.51 2.45
N GLU A 264 9.24 9.77 2.15
CA GLU A 264 9.02 10.81 3.14
C GLU A 264 7.87 10.46 4.12
N LEU A 265 8.02 10.85 5.38
CA LEU A 265 6.99 10.71 6.42
C LEU A 265 6.32 12.07 6.69
N PRO A 266 5.10 12.12 7.25
CA PRO A 266 4.48 13.39 7.61
C PRO A 266 5.32 14.12 8.67
N PHE A 267 5.33 15.45 8.65
CA PHE A 267 5.97 16.35 9.65
C PHE A 267 7.50 16.36 9.73
N MET A 268 8.20 15.34 9.23
CA MET A 268 9.66 15.29 9.28
C MET A 268 10.23 14.67 8.00
N SER A 269 11.04 15.46 7.30
CA SER A 269 11.73 15.00 6.10
C SER A 269 13.03 14.25 6.41
N TYR A 270 13.52 13.49 5.43
CA TYR A 270 14.90 12.99 5.44
C TYR A 270 15.91 14.13 5.26
N ASP A 271 17.13 13.93 5.78
CA ASP A 271 18.22 14.90 5.62
C ASP A 271 18.53 15.16 4.14
N LYS A 272 18.90 16.40 3.80
CA LYS A 272 19.18 16.81 2.41
C LYS A 272 20.22 15.92 1.70
N ALA A 273 21.19 15.39 2.44
CA ALA A 273 22.22 14.50 1.91
C ALA A 273 21.69 13.13 1.47
N LEU A 274 20.51 12.74 1.97
CA LEU A 274 19.85 11.48 1.63
C LEU A 274 18.78 11.66 0.55
N GLN A 275 18.62 12.85 -0.02
CA GLN A 275 17.60 13.08 -1.04
C GLN A 275 17.98 12.45 -2.39
N SER A 276 17.04 12.46 -3.34
CA SER A 276 17.24 11.91 -4.70
C SER A 276 18.57 12.36 -5.31
N PRO A 277 19.37 11.43 -5.91
CA PRO A 277 19.02 10.07 -6.35
C PRO A 277 19.30 8.95 -5.34
N HIS A 278 19.47 9.28 -4.05
CA HIS A 278 19.85 8.30 -3.03
C HIS A 278 18.78 7.21 -2.82
N LEU A 279 19.25 6.01 -2.46
CA LEU A 279 18.44 4.85 -2.12
C LEU A 279 18.69 4.48 -0.67
N LEU A 280 17.68 4.67 0.19
CA LEU A 280 17.82 4.52 1.64
C LEU A 280 18.25 3.11 2.04
N THR A 281 19.32 3.02 2.83
CA THR A 281 19.78 1.78 3.46
C THR A 281 18.93 1.43 4.68
N ARG A 282 19.00 0.18 5.14
CA ARG A 282 18.35 -0.26 6.40
C ARG A 282 18.71 0.61 7.61
N ASN A 283 19.94 1.13 7.67
CA ASN A 283 20.43 1.91 8.80
C ASN A 283 19.86 3.33 8.78
N GLU A 284 19.75 3.93 7.60
CA GLU A 284 19.11 5.24 7.41
C GLU A 284 17.61 5.18 7.72
N LEU A 285 16.93 4.10 7.30
CA LEU A 285 15.54 3.84 7.66
C LEU A 285 15.35 3.69 9.17
N ALA A 286 16.19 2.89 9.82
CA ALA A 286 16.16 2.72 11.28
C ALA A 286 16.43 4.03 12.03
N ALA A 287 17.43 4.79 11.58
CA ALA A 287 17.79 6.08 12.16
C ALA A 287 16.64 7.09 12.04
N GLN A 288 15.94 7.10 10.90
CA GLN A 288 14.77 7.96 10.73
C GLN A 288 13.65 7.60 11.72
N VAL A 289 13.32 6.32 11.88
CA VAL A 289 12.29 5.89 12.85
C VAL A 289 12.65 6.32 14.27
N ARG A 290 13.91 6.10 14.71
CA ARG A 290 14.39 6.52 16.04
C ARG A 290 14.25 8.03 16.24
N ARG A 291 14.76 8.80 15.28
CA ARG A 291 14.70 10.27 15.29
C ARG A 291 13.26 10.78 15.34
N TYR A 292 12.36 10.14 14.58
CA TYR A 292 10.96 10.52 14.50
C TYR A 292 10.23 10.32 15.84
N VAL A 293 10.43 9.14 16.46
CA VAL A 293 9.88 8.83 17.80
C VAL A 293 10.41 9.80 18.86
N GLU A 294 11.71 10.08 18.85
CA GLU A 294 12.37 10.98 19.79
C GLU A 294 11.89 12.43 19.61
N THR A 295 11.95 12.96 18.38
CA THR A 295 11.64 14.38 18.09
C THR A 295 10.20 14.73 18.43
N PHE A 296 9.27 13.82 18.16
CA PHE A 296 7.85 14.03 18.42
C PHE A 296 7.39 13.45 19.75
N ASN A 297 8.31 12.98 20.60
CA ASN A 297 8.04 12.39 21.90
C ASN A 297 6.87 11.40 21.85
N LEU A 298 6.94 10.44 20.91
CA LEU A 298 5.85 9.47 20.70
C LEU A 298 5.90 8.38 21.78
N ASN A 299 4.74 7.99 22.29
CA ASN A 299 4.64 6.97 23.33
C ASN A 299 4.85 5.58 22.74
N MET A 300 5.98 4.94 23.04
CA MET A 300 6.31 3.60 22.57
C MET A 300 6.83 2.74 23.72
N VAL A 301 6.20 1.59 23.93
CA VAL A 301 6.73 0.53 24.80
C VAL A 301 7.45 -0.49 23.93
N ASN A 302 8.77 -0.57 24.08
CA ASN A 302 9.62 -1.50 23.35
C ASN A 302 9.71 -2.86 24.04
N SER A 303 10.21 -3.86 23.33
CA SER A 303 10.27 -5.26 23.79
C SER A 303 8.91 -5.77 24.31
N ALA A 304 7.81 -5.28 23.73
CA ALA A 304 6.45 -5.58 24.16
C ALA A 304 5.89 -6.75 23.34
N GLU A 305 5.76 -7.91 23.97
CA GLU A 305 5.17 -9.10 23.37
C GLU A 305 3.71 -9.23 23.82
N ILE A 306 2.77 -9.08 22.89
CA ILE A 306 1.34 -9.23 23.18
C ILE A 306 1.04 -10.65 23.64
N GLN A 307 0.42 -10.79 24.81
CA GLN A 307 0.08 -12.06 25.43
C GLN A 307 -1.41 -12.37 25.31
N SER A 308 -2.28 -11.36 25.32
CA SER A 308 -3.72 -11.55 25.20
C SER A 308 -4.37 -10.23 24.82
N THR A 309 -5.37 -10.29 23.96
CA THR A 309 -6.24 -9.16 23.64
C THR A 309 -7.69 -9.59 23.74
N GLN A 310 -8.49 -8.82 24.45
CA GLN A 310 -9.92 -9.04 24.58
C GLN A 310 -10.68 -7.77 24.27
N TYR A 311 -11.90 -7.90 23.76
CA TYR A 311 -12.80 -6.78 23.50
C TYR A 311 -14.12 -6.98 24.24
N ASP A 312 -14.52 -5.99 25.04
CA ASP A 312 -15.84 -5.95 25.67
C ASP A 312 -16.76 -5.01 24.87
N PRO A 313 -17.68 -5.54 24.04
CA PRO A 313 -18.61 -4.74 23.26
C PRO A 313 -19.59 -3.93 24.11
N SER A 314 -19.90 -4.37 25.34
CA SER A 314 -20.81 -3.66 26.23
C SER A 314 -20.20 -2.36 26.78
N GLN A 315 -18.86 -2.34 26.90
CA GLN A 315 -18.10 -1.17 27.34
C GLN A 315 -17.47 -0.40 26.18
N GLY A 316 -17.36 -1.02 25.00
CA GLY A 316 -16.61 -0.46 23.86
C GLY A 316 -15.11 -0.33 24.16
N LYS A 317 -14.55 -1.26 24.96
CA LYS A 317 -13.16 -1.19 25.43
C LYS A 317 -12.38 -2.47 25.13
N TRP A 318 -11.10 -2.29 24.85
CA TRP A 318 -10.11 -3.34 24.68
C TRP A 318 -9.32 -3.55 25.97
N ASP A 319 -9.05 -4.80 26.34
CA ASP A 319 -8.11 -5.22 27.39
C ASP A 319 -6.92 -5.90 26.71
N ILE A 320 -5.76 -5.26 26.73
CA ILE A 320 -4.54 -5.76 26.11
C ILE A 320 -3.52 -6.05 27.19
N ARG A 321 -3.00 -7.28 27.22
CA ARG A 321 -1.91 -7.70 28.10
C ARG A 321 -0.68 -7.99 27.28
N PHE A 322 0.46 -7.49 27.73
CA PHE A 322 1.72 -7.69 27.04
C PHE A 322 2.87 -7.80 28.03
N GLN A 323 3.85 -8.62 27.67
CA GLN A 323 5.05 -8.87 28.46
C GLN A 323 6.17 -7.96 27.98
N THR A 324 6.89 -7.35 28.91
CA THR A 324 8.16 -6.67 28.67
C THR A 324 9.25 -7.29 29.55
N PRO A 325 10.54 -6.94 29.37
CA PRO A 325 11.60 -7.36 30.29
C PRO A 325 11.40 -6.88 31.74
N THR A 326 10.60 -5.82 31.96
CA THR A 326 10.33 -5.26 33.30
C THR A 326 9.09 -5.84 33.96
N GLY A 327 8.24 -6.58 33.23
CA GLY A 327 7.10 -7.28 33.80
C GLY A 327 5.92 -7.41 32.86
N LEU A 328 4.79 -7.87 33.40
CA LEU A 328 3.53 -7.91 32.69
C LEU A 328 2.84 -6.54 32.80
N TYR A 329 2.31 -6.06 31.68
CA TYR A 329 1.57 -4.81 31.58
C TYR A 329 0.15 -5.08 31.07
N LYS A 330 -0.76 -4.18 31.44
CA LYS A 330 -2.13 -4.15 30.96
C LYS A 330 -2.50 -2.75 30.48
N ALA A 331 -2.95 -2.65 29.24
CA ALA A 331 -3.52 -1.45 28.66
C ALA A 331 -5.04 -1.64 28.47
N VAL A 332 -5.80 -0.58 28.73
CA VAL A 332 -7.21 -0.49 28.33
C VAL A 332 -7.35 0.62 27.29
N SER A 333 -7.98 0.33 26.15
CA SER A 333 -8.15 1.34 25.09
C SER A 333 -9.56 1.37 24.49
N LYS A 334 -9.91 2.48 23.86
CA LYS A 334 -11.17 2.63 23.11
C LYS A 334 -11.02 2.13 21.67
N GLN A 335 -9.83 2.32 21.10
CA GLN A 335 -9.47 1.94 19.73
C GLN A 335 -8.25 1.01 19.76
N LEU A 336 -8.22 0.04 18.85
CA LEU A 336 -7.08 -0.85 18.64
C LEU A 336 -6.63 -0.76 17.18
N VAL A 337 -5.33 -0.58 16.96
CA VAL A 337 -4.73 -0.55 15.63
C VAL A 337 -3.67 -1.64 15.50
N LEU A 338 -3.79 -2.50 14.48
CA LEU A 338 -2.77 -3.45 14.08
C LEU A 338 -1.88 -2.80 13.00
N ALA A 339 -0.66 -2.42 13.38
CA ALA A 339 0.31 -1.72 12.53
C ALA A 339 1.58 -2.57 12.28
N THR A 340 1.40 -3.86 12.01
CA THR A 340 2.48 -4.86 11.90
C THR A 340 3.00 -5.09 10.48
N GLY A 341 2.47 -4.37 9.49
CA GLY A 341 2.81 -4.55 8.08
C GLY A 341 2.12 -5.77 7.45
N ILE A 342 2.43 -6.01 6.17
CA ILE A 342 1.88 -7.10 5.35
C ILE A 342 3.03 -7.93 4.81
N GLY A 343 2.89 -9.26 4.83
CA GLY A 343 3.88 -10.14 4.22
C GLY A 343 5.24 -10.06 4.92
N SER A 344 5.26 -10.02 6.26
CA SER A 344 6.48 -9.77 7.04
C SER A 344 6.59 -10.58 8.34
N GLN A 345 5.53 -11.28 8.75
CA GLN A 345 5.47 -11.98 10.03
C GLN A 345 5.90 -13.44 9.93
N LYS A 346 5.49 -14.15 8.87
CA LYS A 346 5.69 -15.61 8.75
C LYS A 346 6.57 -15.93 7.54
N PRO A 347 7.88 -16.19 7.71
CA PRO A 347 8.75 -16.61 6.62
C PRO A 347 8.16 -17.77 5.81
N ASN A 348 8.13 -17.63 4.49
CA ASN A 348 7.67 -18.70 3.61
C ASN A 348 8.84 -19.62 3.28
N ILE A 349 9.00 -20.72 3.99
CA ILE A 349 9.95 -21.77 3.64
C ILE A 349 9.14 -22.92 3.03
N PRO A 350 9.34 -23.26 1.74
CA PRO A 350 8.66 -24.39 1.12
C PRO A 350 8.87 -25.68 1.93
N ASN A 351 7.86 -26.54 1.98
CA ASN A 351 8.00 -27.84 2.60
C ASN A 351 8.82 -28.76 1.68
N ILE A 352 10.11 -28.89 1.99
CA ILE A 352 11.09 -29.65 1.21
C ILE A 352 11.46 -30.91 1.99
N GLY A 353 11.39 -32.06 1.31
CA GLY A 353 11.67 -33.36 1.93
C GLY A 353 13.14 -33.54 2.32
N GLU A 354 13.39 -34.53 3.18
CA GLU A 354 14.73 -35.03 3.53
C GLU A 354 15.68 -33.98 4.15
N ARG A 355 15.12 -32.93 4.79
CA ARG A 355 15.90 -31.86 5.44
C ARG A 355 16.96 -32.35 6.41
N ASP A 356 16.71 -33.45 7.13
CA ASP A 356 17.63 -34.03 8.10
C ASP A 356 18.92 -34.62 7.47
N LEU A 357 18.93 -34.84 6.16
CA LEU A 357 20.11 -35.32 5.42
C LEU A 357 21.14 -34.21 5.21
N TYR A 358 20.69 -32.96 5.05
CA TYR A 358 21.55 -31.84 4.70
C TYR A 358 22.41 -31.44 5.89
N ARG A 359 23.71 -31.28 5.65
CA ARG A 359 24.69 -30.89 6.68
C ARG A 359 25.17 -29.45 6.55
N GLY A 360 24.77 -28.76 5.49
CA GLY A 360 25.07 -27.35 5.28
C GLY A 360 24.12 -26.41 6.01
N ILE A 361 24.29 -25.12 5.77
CA ILE A 361 23.49 -24.06 6.38
C ILE A 361 22.21 -23.85 5.55
N SER A 362 21.03 -23.91 6.18
CA SER A 362 19.77 -23.58 5.50
C SER A 362 19.02 -22.50 6.29
N LEU A 363 18.87 -21.32 5.71
CA LEU A 363 18.26 -20.17 6.37
C LEU A 363 17.30 -19.41 5.45
N HIS A 364 16.29 -18.78 6.02
CA HIS A 364 15.45 -17.81 5.29
C HIS A 364 16.14 -16.45 5.22
N SER A 365 15.81 -15.63 4.22
CA SER A 365 16.36 -14.27 4.09
C SER A 365 16.12 -13.37 5.31
N ALA A 366 15.07 -13.65 6.09
CA ALA A 366 14.78 -12.98 7.37
C ALA A 366 15.78 -13.34 8.48
N GLN A 367 16.51 -14.46 8.34
CA GLN A 367 17.59 -14.90 9.24
C GLN A 367 18.97 -14.61 8.65
N TYR A 368 19.04 -14.28 7.35
CA TYR A 368 20.28 -13.89 6.69
C TYR A 368 20.70 -12.51 7.22
N LYS A 369 21.99 -12.37 7.53
CA LYS A 369 22.55 -11.09 7.95
C LYS A 369 23.51 -10.54 6.91
N ASN A 370 24.56 -11.27 6.57
CA ASN A 370 25.50 -10.91 5.51
C ASN A 370 26.29 -12.15 5.06
N ALA A 371 26.96 -12.04 3.91
CA ALA A 371 27.73 -13.13 3.33
C ALA A 371 29.04 -13.40 4.08
N GLN A 372 29.56 -12.40 4.79
CA GLN A 372 30.79 -12.53 5.57
C GLN A 372 30.63 -13.53 6.73
N GLU A 373 29.48 -13.53 7.42
CA GLU A 373 29.17 -14.53 8.46
C GLU A 373 29.07 -15.95 7.89
N LEU A 374 28.60 -16.13 6.65
CA LEU A 374 28.61 -17.43 5.98
C LEU A 374 30.04 -17.88 5.70
N LYS A 375 30.86 -16.98 5.14
CA LYS A 375 32.27 -17.24 4.84
C LYS A 375 33.06 -17.64 6.08
N GLU A 376 32.83 -16.96 7.21
CA GLU A 376 33.45 -17.29 8.50
C GLU A 376 33.04 -18.66 9.03
N LYS A 377 31.86 -19.15 8.68
CA LYS A 377 31.40 -20.52 8.95
C LYS A 377 31.93 -21.56 7.95
N GLY A 378 32.81 -21.15 7.04
CA GLY A 378 33.45 -22.03 6.06
C GLY A 378 32.63 -22.29 4.79
N VAL A 379 31.52 -21.56 4.58
CA VAL A 379 30.73 -21.64 3.35
C VAL A 379 31.57 -21.14 2.17
N LYS A 380 31.58 -21.92 1.07
CA LYS A 380 32.21 -21.55 -0.20
C LYS A 380 31.21 -21.43 -1.33
N SER A 381 30.09 -22.13 -1.23
CA SER A 381 29.04 -22.22 -2.25
C SER A 381 27.65 -22.00 -1.67
N VAL A 382 26.81 -21.26 -2.40
CA VAL A 382 25.47 -20.86 -1.94
C VAL A 382 24.43 -21.06 -3.05
N LEU A 383 23.31 -21.70 -2.70
CA LEU A 383 22.07 -21.69 -3.48
C LEU A 383 21.14 -20.59 -2.95
N ILE A 384 20.75 -19.66 -3.81
CA ILE A 384 19.80 -18.59 -3.50
C ILE A 384 18.48 -18.93 -4.16
N ILE A 385 17.46 -19.25 -3.37
CA ILE A 385 16.16 -19.69 -3.87
C ILE A 385 15.21 -18.50 -3.97
N GLY A 386 14.89 -18.09 -5.19
CA GLY A 386 14.07 -16.90 -5.48
C GLY A 386 14.77 -15.95 -6.45
N SER A 387 14.03 -14.95 -6.92
CA SER A 387 14.48 -14.05 -8.00
C SER A 387 13.91 -12.63 -7.90
N ALA A 388 13.33 -12.25 -6.77
CA ALA A 388 12.85 -10.87 -6.53
C ALA A 388 13.95 -10.02 -5.84
N ASN A 389 13.63 -8.78 -5.44
CA ASN A 389 14.54 -7.83 -4.77
C ASN A 389 15.51 -8.47 -3.77
N THR A 390 15.02 -9.19 -2.77
CA THR A 390 15.87 -9.82 -1.75
C THR A 390 16.83 -10.87 -2.31
N ALA A 391 16.45 -11.59 -3.37
CA ALA A 391 17.34 -12.59 -3.97
C ALA A 391 18.53 -11.93 -4.69
N PHE A 392 18.30 -10.79 -5.35
CA PHE A 392 19.37 -10.03 -5.99
C PHE A 392 20.28 -9.34 -4.96
N ASP A 393 19.74 -8.74 -3.90
CA ASP A 393 20.56 -8.15 -2.83
C ASP A 393 21.50 -9.20 -2.19
N VAL A 394 20.98 -10.40 -1.91
CA VAL A 394 21.75 -11.52 -1.35
C VAL A 394 22.77 -12.07 -2.36
N LEU A 395 22.41 -12.13 -3.66
CA LEU A 395 23.30 -12.57 -4.73
C LEU A 395 24.51 -11.65 -4.86
N GLU A 396 24.28 -10.34 -4.87
CA GLU A 396 25.34 -9.32 -4.92
C GLU A 396 26.26 -9.42 -3.69
N ASP A 397 25.68 -9.55 -2.49
CA ASP A 397 26.44 -9.67 -1.24
C ASP A 397 27.29 -10.96 -1.19
N CYS A 398 26.70 -12.11 -1.55
CA CYS A 398 27.42 -13.38 -1.63
C CYS A 398 28.56 -13.35 -2.65
N HIS A 399 28.30 -12.77 -3.83
CA HIS A 399 29.34 -12.60 -4.85
C HIS A 399 30.48 -11.69 -4.38
N ALA A 400 30.15 -10.55 -3.77
CA ALA A 400 31.13 -9.61 -3.23
C ALA A 400 32.02 -10.24 -2.13
N ALA A 401 31.47 -11.15 -1.33
CA ALA A 401 32.23 -11.91 -0.34
C ALA A 401 33.12 -13.03 -0.95
N GLY A 402 32.99 -13.30 -2.26
CA GLY A 402 33.72 -14.33 -2.99
C GLY A 402 33.10 -15.73 -2.91
N LEU A 403 31.82 -15.83 -2.58
CA LEU A 403 31.10 -17.11 -2.53
C LEU A 403 30.63 -17.52 -3.94
N GLN A 404 30.80 -18.80 -4.28
CA GLN A 404 30.24 -19.37 -5.50
C GLN A 404 28.71 -19.40 -5.40
N SER A 405 28.06 -18.48 -6.10
CA SER A 405 26.63 -18.22 -5.93
C SER A 405 25.85 -18.74 -7.14
N THR A 406 24.78 -19.49 -6.87
CA THR A 406 23.81 -19.92 -7.89
C THR A 406 22.41 -19.47 -7.50
N MET A 407 21.78 -18.66 -8.34
CA MET A 407 20.38 -18.29 -8.18
C MET A 407 19.46 -19.35 -8.79
N VAL A 408 18.48 -19.81 -8.03
CA VAL A 408 17.47 -20.78 -8.49
C VAL A 408 16.16 -20.04 -8.74
N VAL A 409 15.74 -20.02 -10.00
CA VAL A 409 14.61 -19.25 -10.50
C VAL A 409 13.50 -20.19 -10.94
N ARG A 410 12.41 -20.22 -10.19
CA ARG A 410 11.30 -21.15 -10.43
C ARG A 410 10.47 -20.80 -11.67
N SER A 411 10.19 -19.52 -11.84
CA SER A 411 9.29 -18.98 -12.86
C SER A 411 9.86 -17.65 -13.37
N PRO A 412 9.40 -17.18 -14.55
CA PRO A 412 9.84 -15.88 -15.04
C PRO A 412 9.63 -14.75 -14.04
N THR A 413 10.53 -13.76 -14.08
CA THR A 413 10.53 -12.62 -13.16
C THR A 413 10.37 -11.34 -13.93
N TYR A 414 9.39 -10.51 -13.53
CA TYR A 414 9.26 -9.17 -14.06
C TYR A 414 10.35 -8.26 -13.47
N CYS A 415 11.23 -7.76 -14.33
CA CYS A 415 12.30 -6.83 -13.99
C CYS A 415 11.95 -5.42 -14.51
N VAL A 416 12.06 -4.42 -13.64
CA VAL A 416 11.86 -3.01 -13.97
C VAL A 416 13.14 -2.24 -13.65
N PRO A 417 13.75 -1.50 -14.58
CA PRO A 417 14.91 -0.67 -14.29
C PRO A 417 14.62 0.36 -13.21
N VAL A 418 15.56 0.55 -12.27
CA VAL A 418 15.44 1.61 -11.26
C VAL A 418 15.29 3.00 -11.89
N ASP A 419 15.90 3.24 -13.05
CA ASP A 419 15.78 4.49 -13.79
C ASP A 419 14.33 4.77 -14.22
N TYR A 420 13.52 3.73 -14.49
CA TYR A 420 12.11 3.90 -14.84
C TYR A 420 11.30 4.28 -13.60
N CYS A 421 11.59 3.67 -12.46
CA CYS A 421 11.00 4.02 -11.18
C CYS A 421 11.35 5.46 -10.78
N CYS A 422 12.61 5.85 -10.89
CA CYS A 422 13.12 7.18 -10.51
C CYS A 422 12.88 8.28 -11.56
N HIS A 423 12.29 7.96 -12.71
CA HIS A 423 12.03 8.95 -13.76
C HIS A 423 11.08 10.06 -13.25
N PRO A 424 11.24 11.34 -13.62
CA PRO A 424 10.36 12.44 -13.18
C PRO A 424 8.86 12.28 -13.50
N MET A 425 8.52 11.48 -14.51
CA MET A 425 7.14 11.10 -14.86
C MET A 425 6.61 9.89 -14.06
N SER A 426 7.44 9.29 -13.22
CA SER A 426 7.17 8.16 -12.34
C SER A 426 7.40 8.60 -10.89
N LEU A 427 8.04 7.80 -10.05
CA LEU A 427 8.32 8.16 -8.66
C LEU A 427 9.32 9.31 -8.50
N GLY A 428 10.04 9.70 -9.56
CA GLY A 428 10.83 10.94 -9.56
C GLY A 428 9.98 12.21 -9.43
N ALA A 429 8.66 12.15 -9.67
CA ALA A 429 7.76 13.27 -9.45
C ALA A 429 7.77 13.78 -8.00
N TYR A 430 8.13 12.92 -7.03
CA TYR A 430 8.25 13.27 -5.62
C TYR A 430 9.36 14.31 -5.34
N ASP A 431 10.36 14.42 -6.22
CA ASP A 431 11.39 15.44 -6.12
C ASP A 431 10.84 16.86 -6.36
N GLY A 432 9.68 16.97 -7.03
CA GLY A 432 8.96 18.22 -7.25
C GLY A 432 8.04 18.63 -6.09
N GLY A 433 7.83 17.75 -5.11
CA GLY A 433 6.99 18.01 -3.93
C GLY A 433 6.10 16.83 -3.59
N VAL A 434 6.20 16.36 -2.35
CA VAL A 434 5.49 15.16 -1.86
C VAL A 434 3.97 15.30 -1.95
N GLU A 435 3.40 16.44 -1.55
CA GLU A 435 1.95 16.65 -1.61
C GLU A 435 1.43 16.68 -3.05
N LEU A 436 2.17 17.31 -3.96
CA LEU A 436 1.82 17.34 -5.38
C LEU A 436 1.82 15.92 -5.96
N ALA A 437 2.89 15.15 -5.72
CA ALA A 437 3.00 13.78 -6.19
C ALA A 437 1.96 12.84 -5.56
N ASP A 438 1.70 12.97 -4.26
CA ASP A 438 0.63 12.22 -3.59
C ASP A 438 -0.74 12.50 -4.24
N ASN A 439 -1.07 13.77 -4.50
CA ASN A 439 -2.31 14.14 -5.20
C ASN A 439 -2.34 13.63 -6.65
N LEU A 440 -1.20 13.48 -7.33
CA LEU A 440 -1.13 12.93 -8.68
C LEU A 440 -1.48 11.43 -8.69
N PHE A 441 -0.89 10.65 -7.80
CA PHE A 441 -0.99 9.18 -7.82
C PHE A 441 -2.14 8.64 -6.96
N MET A 442 -2.32 9.14 -5.74
CA MET A 442 -3.26 8.55 -4.77
C MET A 442 -4.73 8.91 -5.03
N THR A 443 -5.03 9.77 -6.00
CA THR A 443 -6.40 10.19 -6.34
C THR A 443 -6.99 9.45 -7.54
N LEU A 444 -6.22 8.55 -8.16
CA LEU A 444 -6.66 7.76 -9.30
C LEU A 444 -7.25 6.41 -8.83
N PRO A 445 -8.26 5.86 -9.55
CA PRO A 445 -8.61 4.45 -9.44
C PRO A 445 -7.40 3.56 -9.75
N ALA A 446 -7.22 2.47 -9.01
CA ALA A 446 -6.01 1.65 -9.08
C ALA A 446 -5.72 1.09 -10.48
N HIS A 447 -6.75 0.69 -11.22
CA HIS A 447 -6.61 0.19 -12.59
C HIS A 447 -6.32 1.27 -13.62
N VAL A 448 -6.68 2.53 -13.36
CA VAL A 448 -6.27 3.66 -14.20
C VAL A 448 -4.79 3.95 -13.97
N ASP A 449 -4.36 4.08 -12.71
CA ASP A 449 -2.95 4.28 -12.34
C ASP A 449 -2.05 3.15 -12.88
N ALA A 450 -2.48 1.89 -12.72
CA ALA A 450 -1.78 0.72 -13.24
C ALA A 450 -1.58 0.75 -14.76
N GLN A 451 -2.58 1.22 -15.53
CA GLN A 451 -2.47 1.34 -16.98
C GLN A 451 -1.54 2.49 -17.39
N LEU A 452 -1.62 3.63 -16.72
CA LEU A 452 -0.73 4.77 -16.96
C LEU A 452 0.74 4.37 -16.68
N ALA A 453 1.00 3.72 -15.54
CA ALA A 453 2.32 3.21 -15.20
C ALA A 453 2.81 2.15 -16.21
N ARG A 454 1.96 1.18 -16.59
CA ARG A 454 2.29 0.17 -17.61
C ARG A 454 2.65 0.83 -18.94
N GLY A 455 1.84 1.77 -19.41
CA GLY A 455 2.07 2.49 -20.68
C GLY A 455 3.37 3.29 -20.66
N LEU A 456 3.66 3.98 -19.55
CA LEU A 456 4.90 4.72 -19.37
C LEU A 456 6.13 3.79 -19.44
N PHE A 457 6.10 2.67 -18.71
CA PHE A 457 7.23 1.74 -18.69
C PHE A 457 7.39 0.98 -20.00
N ALA A 458 6.29 0.66 -20.70
CA ALA A 458 6.35 0.11 -22.05
C ALA A 458 6.97 1.10 -23.04
N ALA A 459 6.62 2.38 -22.94
CA ALA A 459 7.23 3.43 -23.76
C ALA A 459 8.75 3.57 -23.50
N PHE A 460 9.19 3.43 -22.26
CA PHE A 460 10.63 3.40 -21.95
C PHE A 460 11.30 2.12 -22.49
N ALA A 461 10.72 0.94 -22.25
CA ALA A 461 11.26 -0.32 -22.74
C ALA A 461 11.37 -0.36 -24.27
N SER A 462 10.43 0.26 -24.99
CA SER A 462 10.45 0.35 -26.45
C SER A 462 11.68 1.09 -27.01
N LYS A 463 12.32 1.95 -26.21
CA LYS A 463 13.54 2.68 -26.58
C LYS A 463 14.81 1.86 -26.34
N GLU A 464 14.70 0.75 -25.61
CA GLU A 464 15.83 -0.08 -25.19
C GLU A 464 15.50 -1.59 -25.36
N PRO A 465 15.07 -2.05 -26.56
CA PRO A 465 14.51 -3.40 -26.74
C PRO A 465 15.49 -4.55 -26.40
N GLU A 466 16.79 -4.28 -26.41
CA GLU A 466 17.83 -5.26 -26.12
C GLU A 466 18.35 -5.21 -24.67
N ARG A 467 17.76 -4.38 -23.80
CA ARG A 467 18.24 -4.13 -22.43
C ARG A 467 18.51 -5.44 -21.67
N TYR A 468 17.60 -6.41 -21.79
CA TYR A 468 17.67 -7.70 -21.09
C TYR A 468 18.07 -8.89 -21.99
N ALA A 469 18.54 -8.63 -23.22
CA ALA A 469 18.94 -9.69 -24.15
C ALA A 469 20.10 -10.53 -23.61
N ALA A 470 21.11 -9.88 -23.02
CA ALA A 470 22.26 -10.57 -22.40
C ALA A 470 21.82 -11.43 -21.20
N LEU A 471 20.89 -10.93 -20.38
CA LEU A 471 20.38 -11.65 -19.21
C LEU A 471 19.61 -12.91 -19.62
N LYS A 472 18.79 -12.79 -20.67
CA LYS A 472 18.08 -13.92 -21.28
C LYS A 472 19.05 -14.93 -21.90
N ALA A 473 20.10 -14.46 -22.60
CA ALA A 473 21.13 -15.32 -23.18
C ALA A 473 21.93 -16.08 -22.11
N ALA A 474 22.13 -15.48 -20.93
CA ALA A 474 22.74 -16.11 -19.76
C ALA A 474 21.80 -17.12 -19.04
N GLY A 475 20.57 -17.31 -19.54
CA GLY A 475 19.64 -18.34 -19.05
C GLY A 475 18.67 -17.89 -17.97
N PHE A 476 18.62 -16.60 -17.62
CA PHE A 476 17.65 -16.08 -16.67
C PHE A 476 16.29 -15.79 -17.37
N PRO A 477 15.16 -16.28 -16.83
CA PRO A 477 13.84 -16.10 -17.44
C PRO A 477 13.26 -14.72 -17.07
N VAL A 478 13.77 -13.66 -17.70
CA VAL A 478 13.31 -12.29 -17.51
C VAL A 478 12.05 -11.99 -18.32
N LEU A 479 11.11 -11.28 -17.69
CA LEU A 479 10.06 -10.51 -18.34
C LEU A 479 10.35 -9.03 -18.08
N ASP A 480 10.12 -8.17 -19.06
CA ASP A 480 10.31 -6.73 -18.91
C ASP A 480 9.04 -5.95 -19.28
N SER A 481 9.13 -4.63 -19.31
CA SER A 481 7.96 -3.78 -19.53
C SER A 481 7.50 -3.73 -20.99
N SER A 482 8.17 -4.42 -21.92
CA SER A 482 7.68 -4.63 -23.29
C SER A 482 6.59 -5.68 -23.37
N ASP A 483 6.48 -6.58 -22.38
CA ASP A 483 5.43 -7.58 -22.30
C ASP A 483 4.13 -6.94 -21.77
N PRO A 484 3.04 -6.90 -22.57
CA PRO A 484 1.80 -6.22 -22.20
C PRO A 484 1.06 -6.88 -21.03
N THR A 485 1.43 -8.11 -20.66
CA THR A 485 0.89 -8.84 -19.51
C THR A 485 1.51 -8.42 -18.18
N GLN A 486 2.57 -7.59 -18.22
CA GLN A 486 3.25 -7.09 -17.02
C GLN A 486 2.71 -5.72 -16.60
N ALA A 487 2.49 -5.58 -15.29
CA ALA A 487 2.06 -4.34 -14.65
C ALA A 487 2.62 -4.30 -13.23
N LEU A 488 3.49 -3.33 -12.92
CA LEU A 488 4.12 -3.23 -11.61
C LEU A 488 3.08 -3.07 -10.48
N MET A 489 1.98 -2.35 -10.74
CA MET A 489 0.91 -2.18 -9.75
C MET A 489 0.22 -3.50 -9.37
N HIS A 490 0.11 -4.47 -10.27
CA HIS A 490 -0.41 -5.80 -9.92
C HIS A 490 0.52 -6.51 -8.93
N ASN A 491 1.83 -6.42 -9.15
CA ASN A 491 2.82 -6.96 -8.21
C ASN A 491 2.74 -6.31 -6.83
N LEU A 492 2.54 -5.00 -6.76
CA LEU A 492 2.53 -4.25 -5.50
C LEU A 492 1.21 -4.39 -4.75
N LEU A 493 0.07 -4.23 -5.43
CA LEU A 493 -1.25 -4.15 -4.79
C LEU A 493 -1.85 -5.52 -4.47
N GLU A 494 -1.50 -6.58 -5.22
CA GLU A 494 -2.13 -7.90 -5.04
C GLU A 494 -1.18 -8.98 -4.56
N ARG A 495 0.09 -8.90 -4.95
CA ARG A 495 1.09 -9.92 -4.61
C ARG A 495 2.04 -9.49 -3.50
N ALA A 496 2.12 -8.20 -3.20
CA ALA A 496 3.11 -7.60 -2.31
C ALA A 496 4.56 -8.04 -2.65
N GLY A 497 4.86 -8.25 -3.94
CA GLY A 497 6.15 -8.78 -4.38
C GLY A 497 6.12 -9.43 -5.77
N GLY A 498 7.10 -10.31 -6.02
CA GLY A 498 7.19 -11.07 -7.28
C GLY A 498 7.69 -10.25 -8.49
N HIS A 499 8.43 -9.19 -8.22
CA HIS A 499 9.15 -8.37 -9.21
C HIS A 499 10.57 -8.09 -8.70
N TYR A 500 11.45 -7.65 -9.59
CA TYR A 500 12.74 -7.08 -9.25
C TYR A 500 12.82 -5.65 -9.79
N VAL A 501 13.19 -4.70 -8.94
CA VAL A 501 13.63 -3.39 -9.41
C VAL A 501 15.13 -3.46 -9.64
N ASP A 502 15.52 -3.44 -10.90
CA ASP A 502 16.89 -3.64 -11.34
C ASP A 502 17.75 -2.42 -11.06
N VAL A 503 18.59 -2.58 -10.03
CA VAL A 503 19.61 -1.62 -9.60
C VAL A 503 21.01 -2.02 -10.07
N GLY A 504 21.12 -2.97 -11.01
CA GLY A 504 22.37 -3.43 -11.61
C GLY A 504 22.76 -4.88 -11.24
N GLY A 505 22.05 -5.54 -10.34
CA GLY A 505 22.36 -6.91 -9.89
C GLY A 505 22.29 -7.95 -11.02
N THR A 506 21.52 -7.68 -12.08
CA THR A 506 21.42 -8.52 -13.28
C THR A 506 22.77 -8.72 -13.99
N LYS A 507 23.67 -7.72 -13.92
CA LYS A 507 24.98 -7.75 -14.61
C LYS A 507 25.86 -8.91 -14.18
N LEU A 508 25.76 -9.36 -12.93
CA LEU A 508 26.52 -10.52 -12.46
C LEU A 508 26.16 -11.80 -13.22
N ILE A 509 24.89 -11.95 -13.59
CA ILE A 509 24.41 -13.10 -14.36
C ILE A 509 24.82 -12.94 -15.83
N GLU A 510 24.60 -11.76 -16.41
CA GLU A 510 24.95 -11.45 -17.81
C GLU A 510 26.43 -11.71 -18.12
N GLU A 511 27.32 -11.36 -17.19
CA GLU A 511 28.76 -11.50 -17.32
C GLU A 511 29.27 -12.90 -16.90
N GLY A 512 28.37 -13.81 -16.50
CA GLY A 512 28.73 -15.17 -16.06
C GLY A 512 29.50 -15.22 -14.74
N LYS A 513 29.45 -14.17 -13.93
CA LYS A 513 30.10 -14.09 -12.61
C LYS A 513 29.41 -14.93 -11.55
N VAL A 514 28.12 -15.20 -11.75
CA VAL A 514 27.29 -16.08 -10.92
C VAL A 514 26.47 -17.00 -11.81
N SER A 515 26.04 -18.14 -11.28
CA SER A 515 25.26 -19.12 -12.03
C SER A 515 23.75 -18.94 -11.83
N VAL A 516 22.96 -19.39 -12.81
CA VAL A 516 21.49 -19.44 -12.70
C VAL A 516 20.99 -20.84 -13.04
N LYS A 517 20.05 -21.35 -12.24
CA LYS A 517 19.25 -22.53 -12.56
C LYS A 517 17.79 -22.14 -12.66
N ALA A 518 17.27 -22.10 -13.88
CA ALA A 518 15.92 -21.61 -14.18
C ALA A 518 14.90 -22.73 -14.44
N GLY A 519 13.61 -22.41 -14.29
CA GLY A 519 12.49 -23.27 -14.67
C GLY A 519 12.29 -24.51 -13.78
N VAL A 520 12.86 -24.50 -12.58
CA VAL A 520 12.86 -25.65 -11.67
C VAL A 520 12.39 -25.27 -10.27
N SER A 521 11.84 -26.25 -9.54
CA SER A 521 11.58 -26.12 -8.11
C SER A 521 12.47 -27.07 -7.32
N PRO A 522 12.97 -26.66 -6.13
CA PRO A 522 13.56 -27.62 -5.20
C PRO A 522 12.50 -28.63 -4.75
N VAL A 523 12.90 -29.91 -4.66
CA VAL A 523 12.01 -31.02 -4.30
C VAL A 523 12.40 -31.63 -2.96
N LYS A 524 13.69 -31.90 -2.78
CA LYS A 524 14.24 -32.47 -1.56
C LYS A 524 15.69 -32.07 -1.32
N PHE A 525 16.10 -32.14 -0.08
CA PHE A 525 17.51 -32.04 0.28
C PHE A 525 18.28 -33.31 -0.10
N THR A 526 19.55 -33.13 -0.45
CA THR A 526 20.56 -34.19 -0.50
C THR A 526 21.49 -34.04 0.71
N THR A 527 22.49 -34.91 0.84
CA THR A 527 23.50 -34.78 1.90
C THR A 527 24.33 -33.50 1.79
N SER A 528 24.42 -32.93 0.59
CA SER A 528 25.33 -31.84 0.21
C SER A 528 24.66 -30.67 -0.50
N GLY A 529 23.34 -30.69 -0.72
CA GLY A 529 22.62 -29.61 -1.40
C GLY A 529 21.15 -29.94 -1.67
N LEU A 530 20.68 -29.66 -2.89
CA LEU A 530 19.28 -29.81 -3.29
C LEU A 530 19.12 -30.63 -4.56
N CYS A 531 18.04 -31.42 -4.61
CA CYS A 531 17.50 -32.04 -5.82
C CYS A 531 16.30 -31.23 -6.34
N PHE A 532 16.23 -31.07 -7.66
CA PHE A 532 15.25 -30.23 -8.34
C PHE A 532 14.22 -31.05 -9.14
N SER A 533 13.15 -30.39 -9.57
CA SER A 533 12.02 -31.00 -10.29
C SER A 533 12.38 -31.62 -11.64
N ASP A 534 13.55 -31.29 -12.21
CA ASP A 534 14.09 -31.91 -13.43
C ASP A 534 14.97 -33.14 -13.14
N GLY A 535 15.07 -33.57 -11.87
CA GLY A 535 15.87 -34.69 -11.43
C GLY A 535 17.35 -34.36 -11.20
N THR A 536 17.80 -33.15 -11.52
CA THR A 536 19.19 -32.73 -11.29
C THR A 536 19.45 -32.39 -9.83
N THR A 537 20.74 -32.37 -9.44
CA THR A 537 21.18 -31.98 -8.10
C THR A 537 22.24 -30.88 -8.20
N ILE A 538 22.22 -29.95 -7.24
CA ILE A 538 23.33 -29.00 -7.03
C ILE A 538 23.79 -29.11 -5.58
N ASP A 539 25.08 -29.31 -5.39
CA ASP A 539 25.73 -29.25 -4.08
C ASP A 539 26.00 -27.78 -3.69
N ALA A 540 25.75 -27.44 -2.44
CA ALA A 540 26.11 -26.16 -1.86
C ALA A 540 26.27 -26.23 -0.34
N ASP A 541 27.21 -25.46 0.19
CA ASP A 541 27.46 -25.36 1.63
C ASP A 541 26.35 -24.58 2.36
N ALA A 542 25.65 -23.69 1.65
CA ALA A 542 24.48 -22.99 2.16
C ALA A 542 23.31 -22.91 1.16
N VAL A 543 22.10 -22.91 1.69
CA VAL A 543 20.84 -22.63 1.00
C VAL A 543 20.16 -21.43 1.66
N ILE A 544 19.93 -20.38 0.89
CA ILE A 544 19.24 -19.16 1.33
C ILE A 544 17.87 -19.10 0.67
N TRP A 545 16.82 -19.16 1.49
CA TRP A 545 15.43 -19.08 1.04
C TRP A 545 15.00 -17.61 0.95
N CYS A 546 15.04 -17.04 -0.26
CA CYS A 546 14.51 -15.72 -0.59
C CYS A 546 13.07 -15.83 -1.13
N THR A 547 12.24 -16.59 -0.41
CA THR A 547 10.93 -17.09 -0.86
C THR A 547 9.75 -16.29 -0.31
N GLY A 548 10.02 -15.13 0.28
CA GLY A 548 9.01 -14.19 0.77
C GLY A 548 8.36 -14.65 2.08
N PHE A 549 7.12 -14.25 2.30
CA PHE A 549 6.39 -14.55 3.54
C PHE A 549 5.02 -15.16 3.22
N ALA A 550 4.47 -15.91 4.17
CA ALA A 550 3.27 -16.73 4.02
C ALA A 550 2.04 -16.16 4.74
N ASP A 551 2.18 -15.02 5.41
CA ASP A 551 1.14 -14.28 6.15
C ASP A 551 0.20 -13.50 5.20
N SER A 552 -0.39 -14.22 4.24
CA SER A 552 -1.40 -13.66 3.32
C SER A 552 -2.81 -13.60 3.93
N ASN A 553 -3.09 -14.48 4.91
CA ASN A 553 -4.35 -14.46 5.64
C ASN A 553 -4.22 -13.58 6.89
N VAL A 554 -4.92 -12.45 6.86
CA VAL A 554 -4.93 -11.50 7.98
C VAL A 554 -5.58 -12.07 9.24
N ARG A 555 -6.56 -12.98 9.14
CA ARG A 555 -7.22 -13.57 10.31
C ARG A 555 -6.25 -14.45 11.10
N GLU A 556 -5.50 -15.32 10.41
CA GLU A 556 -4.45 -16.14 11.04
C GLU A 556 -3.37 -15.24 11.68
N THR A 557 -2.96 -14.21 10.95
CA THR A 557 -1.88 -13.31 11.40
C THR A 557 -2.32 -12.47 12.59
N ALA A 558 -3.53 -11.90 12.55
CA ALA A 558 -4.11 -11.16 13.66
C ALA A 558 -4.34 -12.05 14.88
N PHE A 559 -4.87 -13.27 14.71
CA PHE A 559 -5.04 -14.21 15.81
C PHE A 559 -3.73 -14.43 16.58
N ASN A 560 -2.64 -14.71 15.87
CA ASN A 560 -1.33 -14.92 16.48
C ASN A 560 -0.82 -13.65 17.18
N ILE A 561 -0.88 -12.50 16.52
CA ILE A 561 -0.39 -11.22 17.07
C ILE A 561 -1.20 -10.78 18.29
N LEU A 562 -2.50 -11.08 18.34
CA LEU A 562 -3.37 -10.71 19.44
C LEU A 562 -3.24 -11.62 20.67
N GLY A 563 -2.30 -12.59 20.63
CA GLY A 563 -2.00 -13.50 21.75
C GLY A 563 -2.78 -14.82 21.71
N GLY A 564 -3.21 -15.27 20.53
CA GLY A 564 -3.98 -16.50 20.36
C GLY A 564 -3.29 -17.76 20.93
N ASP A 565 -1.97 -17.88 20.76
CA ASP A 565 -1.19 -19.04 21.23
C ASP A 565 -0.97 -19.07 22.76
N SER A 566 -1.03 -17.90 23.40
CA SER A 566 -0.86 -17.76 24.85
C SER A 566 -2.11 -18.17 25.63
N ILE A 567 -3.25 -18.36 24.95
CA ILE A 567 -4.46 -18.96 25.53
C ILE A 567 -4.29 -20.47 25.56
N LYS A 568 -3.45 -20.96 26.47
CA LYS A 568 -3.56 -22.34 26.95
C LYS A 568 -4.64 -22.37 28.03
N ASN A 569 -5.88 -22.75 27.72
CA ASN A 569 -6.74 -23.61 28.57
C ASN A 569 -8.22 -23.78 28.14
N ASN A 570 -8.68 -25.03 28.29
CA ASN A 570 -10.04 -25.47 28.63
C ASN A 570 -11.19 -25.46 27.60
N GLY A 571 -10.91 -25.47 26.29
CA GLY A 571 -11.88 -25.97 25.30
C GLY A 571 -13.13 -25.11 25.06
N VAL A 572 -13.13 -23.85 25.49
CA VAL A 572 -14.17 -22.87 25.13
C VAL A 572 -13.49 -21.74 24.37
N ASN A 573 -13.40 -21.89 23.04
CA ASN A 573 -12.92 -20.83 22.14
C ASN A 573 -14.09 -19.93 21.76
N GLY A 574 -13.90 -18.62 21.73
CA GLY A 574 -14.89 -17.65 21.25
C GLY A 574 -15.35 -16.63 22.29
N GLU A 575 -16.65 -16.34 22.31
CA GLU A 575 -17.24 -15.29 23.15
C GLU A 575 -17.60 -15.84 24.54
N ILE A 576 -16.94 -15.31 25.58
CA ILE A 576 -17.23 -15.69 26.97
C ILE A 576 -17.88 -14.49 27.66
N HIS A 577 -19.13 -14.65 28.10
CA HIS A 577 -19.91 -13.60 28.77
C HIS A 577 -20.01 -12.28 27.98
N GLY A 578 -20.04 -12.34 26.63
CA GLY A 578 -20.11 -11.16 25.78
C GLY A 578 -18.75 -10.55 25.41
N VAL A 579 -17.65 -11.04 25.98
CA VAL A 579 -16.29 -10.56 25.70
C VAL A 579 -15.69 -11.40 24.58
N LEU A 580 -15.16 -10.73 23.55
CA LEU A 580 -14.49 -11.36 22.42
C LEU A 580 -13.03 -11.66 22.75
N ASP A 581 -12.61 -12.89 22.48
CA ASP A 581 -11.21 -13.33 22.55
C ASP A 581 -10.48 -13.08 21.20
N PRO A 582 -9.15 -13.32 21.10
CA PRO A 582 -8.40 -13.15 19.87
C PRO A 582 -8.96 -13.91 18.66
N HIS A 583 -9.57 -15.09 18.86
CA HIS A 583 -10.17 -15.86 17.79
C HIS A 583 -11.43 -15.17 17.26
N ALA A 584 -12.33 -14.80 18.16
CA ALA A 584 -13.57 -14.08 17.84
C ALA A 584 -13.29 -12.70 17.21
N ILE A 585 -12.22 -12.02 17.61
CA ILE A 585 -11.74 -10.78 16.99
C ILE A 585 -11.26 -11.06 15.56
N ALA A 586 -10.35 -12.02 15.38
CA ALA A 586 -9.79 -12.36 14.07
C ALA A 586 -10.86 -12.78 13.05
N ASP A 587 -11.86 -13.58 13.45
CA ASP A 587 -12.97 -14.02 12.59
C ASP A 587 -13.84 -12.87 12.07
N ARG A 588 -13.83 -11.73 12.76
CA ARG A 588 -14.58 -10.53 12.38
C ARG A 588 -13.81 -9.63 11.42
N LEU A 589 -12.52 -9.89 11.20
CA LEU A 589 -11.72 -9.09 10.27
C LEU A 589 -12.07 -9.41 8.81
N GLU A 590 -12.15 -8.34 8.04
CA GLU A 590 -12.24 -8.39 6.59
C GLU A 590 -10.86 -8.74 6.00
N GLY A 591 -10.83 -9.28 4.78
CA GLY A 591 -9.56 -9.42 4.07
C GLY A 591 -8.93 -8.04 3.90
N THR A 592 -7.63 -7.88 4.19
CA THR A 592 -7.00 -6.56 4.28
C THR A 592 -6.17 -6.16 3.08
N TRP A 593 -5.52 -7.12 2.41
CA TRP A 593 -4.65 -6.86 1.26
C TRP A 593 -5.20 -7.44 -0.04
N GLY A 594 -4.71 -6.94 -1.18
CA GLY A 594 -5.35 -7.11 -2.47
C GLY A 594 -6.44 -6.06 -2.70
N LEU A 595 -6.93 -6.01 -3.94
CA LEU A 595 -8.02 -5.13 -4.31
C LEU A 595 -9.37 -5.82 -4.07
N ASP A 596 -10.40 -5.05 -3.73
CA ASP A 596 -11.79 -5.47 -3.88
C ASP A 596 -12.28 -5.25 -5.31
N VAL A 597 -13.56 -5.56 -5.57
CA VAL A 597 -14.20 -5.41 -6.88
C VAL A 597 -14.34 -3.96 -7.36
N GLU A 598 -14.20 -2.98 -6.46
CA GLU A 598 -14.16 -1.55 -6.81
C GLU A 598 -12.76 -1.08 -7.20
N GLY A 599 -11.75 -1.92 -7.03
CA GLY A 599 -10.35 -1.55 -7.23
C GLY A 599 -9.76 -0.79 -6.04
N GLU A 600 -10.39 -0.83 -4.87
CA GLU A 600 -9.81 -0.32 -3.63
C GLU A 600 -9.01 -1.42 -2.93
N ILE A 601 -7.91 -1.07 -2.27
CA ILE A 601 -7.27 -2.00 -1.32
C ILE A 601 -8.34 -2.38 -0.30
N ARG A 602 -8.39 -3.65 0.12
CA ARG A 602 -9.45 -4.19 1.00
C ARG A 602 -9.34 -3.59 2.42
N GLY A 603 -9.64 -4.31 3.50
CA GLY A 603 -9.77 -3.80 4.89
C GLY A 603 -8.60 -2.99 5.50
N MET A 604 -7.56 -2.60 4.76
CA MET A 604 -6.56 -1.62 5.18
C MET A 604 -7.14 -0.22 5.33
N TRP A 605 -6.88 0.43 6.47
CA TRP A 605 -7.28 1.81 6.77
C TRP A 605 -8.80 2.06 6.75
N LYS A 606 -9.58 0.98 6.61
CA LYS A 606 -11.04 0.94 6.50
C LYS A 606 -11.65 0.49 7.82
N ARG A 607 -12.90 0.90 8.06
CA ARG A 607 -13.76 0.29 9.08
C ARG A 607 -14.18 -1.11 8.65
N HIS A 608 -14.02 -2.09 9.54
CA HIS A 608 -14.52 -3.44 9.36
C HIS A 608 -16.01 -3.51 9.77
N GLN A 609 -16.85 -4.14 8.95
CA GLN A 609 -18.30 -4.20 9.17
C GLN A 609 -18.70 -4.84 10.51
N LYS A 610 -17.90 -5.78 11.03
CA LYS A 610 -18.23 -6.56 12.23
C LYS A 610 -17.53 -6.06 13.49
N ILE A 611 -16.68 -5.03 13.38
CA ILE A 611 -15.93 -4.44 14.50
C ILE A 611 -15.42 -3.04 14.17
N ASP A 612 -16.11 -2.01 14.67
CA ASP A 612 -15.93 -0.62 14.19
C ASP A 612 -14.76 0.15 14.82
N ASN A 613 -14.16 -0.38 15.90
CA ASN A 613 -13.07 0.26 16.64
C ASN A 613 -11.76 -0.55 16.62
N PHE A 614 -11.64 -1.45 15.64
CA PHE A 614 -10.42 -2.14 15.26
C PHE A 614 -9.97 -1.66 13.89
N TRP A 615 -8.68 -1.42 13.73
CA TRP A 615 -8.13 -0.88 12.50
C TRP A 615 -6.87 -1.64 12.11
N VAL A 616 -6.60 -1.73 10.81
CA VAL A 616 -5.34 -2.24 10.30
C VAL A 616 -4.64 -1.11 9.54
N MET A 617 -3.36 -0.92 9.82
CA MET A 617 -2.51 0.10 9.19
C MET A 617 -1.26 -0.57 8.62
N GLY A 618 -0.99 -0.36 7.34
CA GLY A 618 0.17 -0.94 6.67
C GLY A 618 0.37 -0.34 5.29
N GLY A 619 1.01 -1.11 4.42
CA GLY A 619 1.34 -0.74 3.05
C GLY A 619 2.83 -0.44 2.85
N TYR A 620 3.12 0.33 1.82
CA TYR A 620 4.45 0.89 1.56
C TYR A 620 4.50 2.38 1.93
N THR A 621 5.68 3.00 1.85
CA THR A 621 5.94 4.29 2.50
C THR A 621 5.01 5.44 2.10
N GLN A 622 4.68 5.57 0.81
CA GLN A 622 3.68 6.52 0.32
C GLN A 622 2.31 6.30 0.99
N GLN A 623 1.86 5.05 1.08
CA GLN A 623 0.59 4.70 1.72
C GLN A 623 0.62 4.96 3.23
N HIS A 624 1.76 4.73 3.91
CA HIS A 624 1.90 5.11 5.32
C HIS A 624 1.65 6.60 5.51
N ARG A 625 2.28 7.44 4.68
CA ARG A 625 2.12 8.90 4.74
C ARG A 625 0.68 9.31 4.42
N TRP A 626 0.12 8.85 3.30
CA TRP A 626 -1.23 9.22 2.86
C TRP A 626 -2.33 8.73 3.82
N HIS A 627 -2.30 7.45 4.18
CA HIS A 627 -3.35 6.84 4.98
C HIS A 627 -3.20 7.04 6.50
N SER A 628 -2.06 7.52 6.99
CA SER A 628 -1.94 7.97 8.40
C SER A 628 -2.97 9.05 8.73
N ARG A 629 -3.18 10.02 7.83
CA ARG A 629 -4.24 11.03 7.95
C ARG A 629 -5.63 10.42 7.82
N THR A 630 -5.84 9.60 6.79
CA THR A 630 -7.13 8.92 6.53
C THR A 630 -7.63 8.18 7.78
N LEU A 631 -6.74 7.42 8.41
CA LEU A 631 -7.07 6.64 9.60
C LEU A 631 -7.20 7.50 10.86
N ALA A 632 -6.30 8.47 11.07
CA ALA A 632 -6.34 9.36 12.22
C ALA A 632 -7.63 10.20 12.28
N LEU A 633 -8.13 10.68 11.14
CA LEU A 633 -9.39 11.42 11.07
C LEU A 633 -10.60 10.56 11.43
N GLN A 634 -10.66 9.30 10.97
CA GLN A 634 -11.73 8.38 11.37
C GLN A 634 -11.71 8.10 12.87
N ILE A 635 -10.52 7.82 13.43
CA ILE A 635 -10.33 7.60 14.86
C ILE A 635 -10.75 8.83 15.67
N LYS A 636 -10.31 10.03 15.26
CA LYS A 636 -10.68 11.29 15.92
C LYS A 636 -12.20 11.50 15.90
N ALA A 637 -12.83 11.30 14.74
CA ALA A 637 -14.27 11.40 14.61
C ALA A 637 -15.01 10.39 15.50
N ALA A 638 -14.51 9.15 15.61
CA ALA A 638 -15.09 8.12 16.47
C ALA A 638 -15.03 8.52 17.94
N LEU A 639 -13.86 8.97 18.41
CA LEU A 639 -13.64 9.40 19.79
C LEU A 639 -14.45 10.65 20.16
N ALA A 640 -14.68 11.53 19.19
CA ALA A 640 -15.52 12.72 19.37
C ALA A 640 -17.03 12.42 19.22
N GLY A 641 -17.42 11.18 18.87
CA GLY A 641 -18.82 10.81 18.67
C GLY A 641 -19.47 11.41 17.43
N ILE A 642 -18.68 11.82 16.45
CA ILE A 642 -19.15 12.47 15.21
C ILE A 642 -18.88 11.65 13.94
N LEU A 643 -18.30 10.46 14.07
CA LEU A 643 -18.05 9.57 12.93
C LEU A 643 -19.39 9.04 12.40
N PRO A 644 -19.84 9.44 11.20
CA PRO A 644 -21.09 8.94 10.66
C PRO A 644 -20.95 7.47 10.21
N PRO A 645 -22.07 6.76 10.02
CA PRO A 645 -22.04 5.43 9.40
C PRO A 645 -21.28 5.43 8.07
N ALA A 646 -20.54 4.34 7.80
CA ALA A 646 -19.91 4.16 6.50
C ALA A 646 -21.01 3.98 5.45
N TYR A 647 -20.96 4.77 4.38
CA TYR A 647 -21.83 4.54 3.23
C TYR A 647 -21.32 3.30 2.47
N ARG A 648 -22.13 2.24 2.50
CA ARG A 648 -21.76 0.92 1.95
C ARG A 648 -22.57 0.53 0.73
N ASP A 649 -23.57 1.31 0.36
CA ASP A 649 -24.47 0.98 -0.72
C ASP A 649 -23.86 1.31 -2.07
N THR A 650 -24.23 0.53 -3.08
CA THR A 650 -23.97 0.82 -4.50
C THR A 650 -25.33 0.81 -5.17
N PRO A 651 -25.87 1.98 -5.57
CA PRO A 651 -27.13 2.04 -6.27
C PRO A 651 -27.12 1.13 -7.49
N GLN A 652 -28.18 0.34 -7.66
CA GLN A 652 -28.37 -0.47 -8.86
C GLN A 652 -28.85 0.49 -9.96
N PRO A 653 -28.27 0.45 -11.17
CA PRO A 653 -28.80 1.23 -12.28
C PRO A 653 -30.28 0.89 -12.44
N GLN A 654 -31.17 1.89 -12.37
CA GLN A 654 -32.56 1.65 -12.75
C GLN A 654 -32.55 1.13 -14.18
N ALA A 655 -33.15 -0.04 -14.41
CA ALA A 655 -33.29 -0.58 -15.75
C ALA A 655 -34.04 0.45 -16.61
N ALA A 656 -33.36 0.97 -17.63
CA ALA A 656 -33.88 1.96 -18.55
C ALA A 656 -35.12 1.45 -19.32
#